data_AF-A0A9J8APD0-F1
#
_entry.id   AF-A0A9J8APD0-F1
#
_cell.length_a   1.000
_cell.length_b   1.000
_cell.length_c   1.000
_cell.angle_alpha   90.00
_cell.angle_beta   90.00
_cell.angle_gamma   90.00
#
_symmetry.space_group_name_H-M   'P 1'
#
loop_
_entity.id
_entity.type
_entity.pdbx_description
1 polymer ?
#
loop_
_entity_poly.entity_id
_entity_poly.type
_entity_poly.pdbx_seq_one_letter_code
_entity_poly.pdbx_strand_id
1 'polypeptide(L)'
;MESSMKGRAKRRHLGPSECDDLVQSNTVNESLTQPFNVNLSNTEPNRELQPRTPTKRSRQASGGVGQQKGITSFFSVTGVISTSPQKGTKTPVKVEEEEQEPIGHLIPKEENVEEEKIEDYMEGITEDMFDDDFDVVKKEEESLEVTVRKEEDEEELLGVQGGQEEPKGHVQDLPEEVLREVFAHLPADDLYRNISLVCHHWRAVVMDPQFQPWKKLYCRYRKRQNEALKEVKSILDDNQINKKDDLCLLNMLRYMSQFKHSKCVNVKDVLACVKGHQLYAQAEACIKDRIPDLVDNEGPNPWSAMALMLILADGVKDVLDLVALLQKSGCLVTAGGISEYLWAVATLLLAMRKNNINISNRWHYNIFYALHLMENAPPPAGLQDNRQLITHEQQQILNHDIQNNHVVKIMAFAGTGKTTTLVKYAQHRPQMRFLYLAFNKSVAMHAQRSFPYNVECSTIHSMAFRAIGVRYKNMRKLSNNLQVFDVAWVLPKGLGGFVNAKVVTQTLHNFWASVDQCVGPEHVPHKYKNTHGMPEYPDDHKKMAFAGAAQKLWDQMVQLKSRRERVYNMTHDGYLKLWQLSRPQLDRYDAIFSDEAQDCTPVIMGIMLSQNCGKILVGDPHQQIYTFRGAVNALHAVPHTHIYYLTQSFRFGSEIAYIGAAILDSCKKVKQILVGGNQDGSVRGEDTQTLQHLKLGQRLSEGSVAILSRCNVTVFSEAVRLTDVNPSCKIYIVGGVENFGLDKIMDLWVLMQPEDKRKNESLLIKDYFIRTFCKEKMGGFRGLKGYAVASEDRELEAKLTVVEKYNKRIPELVERINDRAQKSPVYADFILGTVHKAKGLEFDTVVVTDDFMKVPCARHNLQRVGGFNAANVPDDEWNLLYVAITRAKRALYITKTISNILTFTGEYFLRSGLTSTLLSKDPSLVCSIKGCENHITADAVLSLSKLPIRYMESVDAGGVLCLTCVEQRVGPAAFLLSPPERVRSMTYTNERIELPINVAMLLSLL
;
A
#
# COMPACT_ATOMS: atom_id res chain seq x y z
N MET A 1 72.41 17.54 25.28
CA MET A 1 71.26 18.23 25.89
C MET A 1 70.58 19.03 24.79
N GLU A 2 69.98 18.35 23.81
CA GLU A 2 68.70 17.60 23.89
C GLU A 2 67.53 18.59 23.91
N SER A 3 66.66 18.66 22.90
CA SER A 3 65.82 17.60 22.30
C SER A 3 64.79 17.04 23.31
N SER A 4 63.52 16.81 22.95
CA SER A 4 62.84 17.00 21.66
C SER A 4 61.36 17.33 21.82
N MET A 5 60.75 17.85 20.75
CA MET A 5 59.33 17.78 20.41
C MET A 5 58.28 17.90 21.55
N LYS A 6 57.71 19.11 21.67
CA LYS A 6 56.29 19.22 22.09
C LYS A 6 55.43 18.50 21.04
N GLY A 7 54.81 17.40 21.43
CA GLY A 7 53.86 16.68 20.58
C GLY A 7 52.63 17.53 20.26
N ARG A 8 52.64 18.23 19.12
CA ARG A 8 51.39 18.64 18.47
C ARG A 8 50.68 17.36 18.08
N ALA A 9 49.54 17.06 18.72
CA ALA A 9 48.61 16.07 18.19
C ALA A 9 48.26 16.49 16.76
N LYS A 10 48.73 15.73 15.76
CA LYS A 10 48.27 15.91 14.39
C LYS A 10 46.79 15.54 14.40
N ARG A 11 45.91 16.50 14.08
CA ARG A 11 44.57 16.15 13.61
C ARG A 11 44.78 15.29 12.35
N ARG A 12 44.58 13.98 12.46
CA ARG A 12 44.41 13.11 11.30
C ARG A 12 43.16 13.63 10.61
N HIS A 13 43.31 14.17 9.41
CA HIS A 13 42.15 14.34 8.54
C HIS A 13 41.71 12.92 8.19
N LEU A 14 40.48 12.57 8.56
CA LEU A 14 39.90 11.28 8.19
C LEU A 14 39.83 11.21 6.66
N GLY A 15 40.21 10.07 6.10
CA GLY A 15 39.99 9.78 4.68
C GLY A 15 38.50 9.71 4.36
N PRO A 16 38.06 9.94 3.10
CA PRO A 16 36.67 9.77 2.71
C PRO A 16 36.10 8.40 3.11
N SER A 17 36.88 7.32 2.91
CA SER A 17 36.52 5.97 3.35
C SER A 17 36.37 5.85 4.87
N GLU A 18 37.26 6.48 5.64
CA GLU A 18 37.20 6.48 7.12
C GLU A 18 35.95 7.24 7.64
N CYS A 19 35.40 8.16 6.84
CA CYS A 19 34.10 8.79 7.09
C CYS A 19 32.92 7.92 6.62
N ASP A 20 33.02 7.26 5.47
CA ASP A 20 31.98 6.34 4.96
C ASP A 20 31.80 5.12 5.89
N ASP A 21 32.88 4.61 6.49
CA ASP A 21 32.86 3.54 7.50
C ASP A 21 32.20 4.04 8.81
N LEU A 22 32.50 5.27 9.23
CA LEU A 22 31.87 5.95 10.37
C LEU A 22 30.34 6.03 10.22
N VAL A 23 29.87 6.41 9.03
CA VAL A 23 28.44 6.54 8.70
C VAL A 23 27.71 5.20 8.72
N GLN A 24 28.40 4.09 8.43
CA GLN A 24 27.84 2.74 8.48
C GLN A 24 27.75 2.17 9.91
N SER A 25 28.31 2.85 10.93
CA SER A 25 28.22 2.40 12.32
C SER A 25 26.83 2.66 12.94
N ASN A 26 26.20 1.61 13.47
CA ASN A 26 24.85 1.67 14.07
C ASN A 26 24.76 2.72 15.21
N THR A 27 25.84 2.86 15.99
CA THR A 27 25.97 3.80 17.11
C THR A 27 25.75 5.27 16.73
N VAL A 28 26.10 5.67 15.51
CA VAL A 28 25.93 7.06 15.05
C VAL A 28 24.48 7.32 14.60
N ASN A 29 23.85 6.40 13.87
CA ASN A 29 22.46 6.58 13.43
C ASN A 29 21.44 6.53 14.59
N GLU A 30 21.62 5.65 15.59
CA GLU A 30 20.73 5.61 16.76
C GLU A 30 20.87 6.87 17.64
N SER A 31 22.09 7.40 17.81
CA SER A 31 22.34 8.58 18.67
C SER A 31 21.99 9.93 18.01
N LEU A 32 21.95 10.00 16.67
CA LEU A 32 21.52 11.20 15.93
C LEU A 32 19.98 11.35 15.82
N THR A 33 19.23 10.26 15.96
CA THR A 33 17.77 10.24 15.74
C THR A 33 16.95 10.28 17.04
N GLN A 34 17.57 10.13 18.20
CA GLN A 34 16.93 10.32 19.50
C GLN A 34 16.96 11.79 19.96
N PRO A 35 15.84 12.38 20.41
CA PRO A 35 15.86 13.65 21.11
C PRO A 35 16.46 13.46 22.53
N PHE A 36 17.50 14.23 22.86
CA PHE A 36 18.18 14.20 24.16
C PHE A 36 17.31 14.79 25.30
N ASN A 37 16.22 14.10 25.66
CA ASN A 37 15.45 14.38 26.87
C ASN A 37 16.14 13.77 28.12
N VAL A 38 17.31 14.29 28.45
CA VAL A 38 17.87 14.11 29.80
C VAL A 38 16.98 14.90 30.75
N ASN A 39 16.24 14.21 31.61
CA ASN A 39 15.37 14.80 32.62
C ASN A 39 16.19 15.55 33.69
N LEU A 40 16.52 16.82 33.41
CA LEU A 40 16.95 17.76 34.45
C LEU A 40 15.82 17.95 35.46
N SER A 41 16.07 17.52 36.70
CA SER A 41 15.08 17.45 37.77
C SER A 41 14.47 18.82 38.11
N ASN A 42 13.14 18.90 38.15
CA ASN A 42 12.39 20.09 38.54
C ASN A 42 12.79 20.61 39.94
N THR A 43 13.53 21.73 39.99
CA THR A 43 13.55 22.64 41.15
C THR A 43 13.61 24.09 40.68
N GLU A 44 12.71 24.90 41.24
CA GLU A 44 12.60 26.37 41.16
C GLU A 44 12.22 27.05 39.82
N PRO A 45 11.07 27.77 39.76
CA PRO A 45 10.71 28.67 38.67
C PRO A 45 11.08 30.15 38.93
N ASN A 46 10.96 30.97 37.89
CA ASN A 46 11.07 32.45 37.84
C ASN A 46 12.48 33.06 37.77
N ARG A 47 12.92 33.46 36.56
CA ARG A 47 13.02 34.91 36.25
C ARG A 47 13.15 35.23 34.76
N GLU A 48 12.90 36.51 34.48
CA GLU A 48 12.69 37.12 33.18
C GLU A 48 14.01 37.55 32.47
N LEU A 49 13.93 37.61 31.13
CA LEU A 49 14.65 38.54 30.23
C LEU A 49 16.19 38.50 30.09
N GLN A 50 16.62 38.85 28.87
CA GLN A 50 18.00 39.01 28.41
C GLN A 50 18.59 40.40 28.79
N PRO A 51 19.84 40.75 28.42
CA PRO A 51 21.10 40.04 28.68
C PRO A 51 22.22 41.00 29.18
N ARG A 52 23.09 40.59 30.12
CA ARG A 52 24.34 41.35 30.43
C ARG A 52 25.55 40.50 30.81
N THR A 53 26.54 40.47 29.91
CA THR A 53 27.97 40.48 30.25
C THR A 53 28.45 41.93 30.47
N PRO A 54 29.68 42.22 30.94
CA PRO A 54 30.69 41.36 31.58
C PRO A 54 31.16 41.90 32.96
N THR A 55 32.05 41.19 33.69
CA THR A 55 33.42 41.68 34.01
C THR A 55 34.24 40.73 34.90
N LYS A 56 35.57 40.93 34.85
CA LYS A 56 36.61 40.20 35.58
C LYS A 56 36.63 40.54 37.08
N ARG A 57 36.76 39.51 37.95
CA ARG A 57 37.78 39.34 39.02
C ARG A 57 37.32 38.22 39.97
N SER A 58 38.14 37.42 40.67
CA SER A 58 39.59 37.16 40.75
C SER A 58 39.87 36.82 42.22
N ARG A 59 40.44 35.65 42.52
CA ARG A 59 40.97 35.24 43.85
C ARG A 59 39.89 35.02 44.95
N GLN A 60 40.12 34.24 46.02
CA GLN A 60 41.24 33.31 46.29
C GLN A 60 40.83 32.09 47.11
N ALA A 61 41.68 31.06 46.99
CA ALA A 61 41.61 29.76 47.66
C ALA A 61 41.70 29.79 49.19
N SER A 62 40.97 28.85 49.80
CA SER A 62 41.30 28.12 51.04
C SER A 62 40.29 26.95 51.17
N GLY A 63 40.58 25.78 51.75
CA GLY A 63 41.85 25.29 52.32
C GLY A 63 41.57 24.28 53.44
N GLY A 64 42.05 23.03 53.32
CA GLY A 64 41.74 21.90 54.22
C GLY A 64 41.18 20.72 53.41
N VAL A 65 41.83 19.56 53.17
CA VAL A 65 42.82 18.72 53.90
C VAL A 65 42.18 17.73 54.89
N GLY A 66 42.49 16.43 54.71
CA GLY A 66 41.94 15.27 55.44
C GLY A 66 41.26 14.28 54.47
N GLN A 67 41.93 13.29 53.85
CA GLN A 67 42.58 12.07 54.39
C GLN A 67 41.63 11.09 55.11
N GLN A 68 41.81 9.76 55.04
CA GLN A 68 42.34 8.84 54.01
C GLN A 68 42.15 7.39 54.52
N LYS A 69 41.93 6.39 53.62
CA LYS A 69 42.00 4.92 53.91
C LYS A 69 40.89 4.40 54.88
N GLY A 70 40.63 3.09 54.98
CA GLY A 70 41.08 1.97 54.14
C GLY A 70 40.70 0.58 54.69
N ILE A 71 40.46 -0.35 53.76
CA ILE A 71 40.10 -1.77 53.90
C ILE A 71 40.92 -2.57 54.95
N THR A 72 40.29 -3.45 55.76
CA THR A 72 40.70 -4.88 55.97
C THR A 72 39.76 -5.71 56.89
N SER A 73 39.28 -6.85 56.37
CA SER A 73 39.05 -8.21 56.99
C SER A 73 38.73 -8.43 58.49
N PHE A 74 37.82 -9.39 58.81
CA PHE A 74 38.15 -10.76 59.32
C PHE A 74 36.90 -11.69 59.46
N PHE A 75 37.10 -12.98 59.77
CA PHE A 75 36.13 -14.12 59.67
C PHE A 75 35.29 -14.41 60.94
N SER A 76 34.10 -15.06 60.78
CA SER A 76 33.62 -16.29 61.51
C SER A 76 32.08 -16.51 61.44
N VAL A 77 31.46 -17.65 61.84
CA VAL A 77 31.58 -19.06 61.36
C VAL A 77 30.45 -20.00 61.90
N THR A 78 30.07 -21.06 61.15
CA THR A 78 29.30 -22.31 61.50
C THR A 78 27.78 -22.36 61.82
N GLY A 79 27.13 -23.40 61.24
CA GLY A 79 25.79 -23.99 61.52
C GLY A 79 25.26 -24.81 60.32
N VAL A 80 24.90 -26.12 60.26
CA VAL A 80 24.72 -27.30 61.18
C VAL A 80 23.25 -27.56 61.59
N ILE A 81 22.57 -28.70 61.32
CA ILE A 81 22.82 -29.89 60.44
C ILE A 81 21.54 -30.78 60.22
N SER A 82 21.43 -31.46 59.05
CA SER A 82 20.57 -32.66 58.73
C SER A 82 19.02 -32.50 58.69
N THR A 83 18.17 -33.39 58.14
CA THR A 83 18.33 -34.79 57.61
C THR A 83 17.29 -35.11 56.49
N SER A 84 17.51 -36.15 55.68
CA SER A 84 16.49 -36.79 54.79
C SER A 84 16.06 -38.17 55.32
N PRO A 85 14.98 -38.79 54.81
CA PRO A 85 15.18 -39.98 53.95
C PRO A 85 14.17 -40.12 52.76
N GLN A 86 14.14 -41.30 52.11
CA GLN A 86 13.56 -41.55 50.76
C GLN A 86 12.33 -42.48 50.72
N LYS A 87 11.75 -42.60 49.50
CA LYS A 87 11.06 -43.78 48.89
C LYS A 87 9.60 -44.10 49.26
N GLY A 88 8.85 -44.56 48.24
CA GLY A 88 7.51 -45.15 48.41
C GLY A 88 6.67 -45.33 47.12
N THR A 89 7.11 -46.14 46.15
CA THR A 89 6.30 -46.49 44.96
C THR A 89 5.38 -47.69 45.21
N LYS A 90 4.10 -47.60 44.80
CA LYS A 90 3.31 -48.70 44.19
C LYS A 90 1.89 -48.28 43.74
N THR A 91 1.45 -48.90 42.65
CA THR A 91 0.08 -48.97 42.10
C THR A 91 -0.47 -50.41 42.29
N PRO A 92 -1.62 -50.81 41.72
CA PRO A 92 -3.00 -50.29 41.83
C PRO A 92 -3.96 -51.41 42.33
N VAL A 93 -5.30 -51.22 42.26
CA VAL A 93 -6.32 -52.28 41.98
C VAL A 93 -7.73 -51.68 41.76
N LYS A 94 -8.64 -52.42 41.09
CA LYS A 94 -10.06 -52.12 40.84
C LYS A 94 -11.01 -52.94 41.73
N VAL A 95 -12.27 -52.48 41.88
CA VAL A 95 -13.59 -53.20 41.85
C VAL A 95 -14.63 -52.08 42.06
N GLU A 96 -15.71 -51.84 41.29
CA GLU A 96 -16.77 -52.64 40.64
C GLU A 96 -18.06 -52.84 41.50
N GLU A 97 -19.16 -52.28 40.96
CA GLU A 97 -20.58 -52.70 41.01
C GLU A 97 -21.58 -52.35 42.17
N GLU A 98 -22.65 -51.66 41.73
CA GLU A 98 -24.12 -51.91 41.93
C GLU A 98 -25.05 -51.20 42.96
N GLU A 99 -26.18 -50.77 42.36
CA GLU A 99 -27.59 -50.50 42.80
C GLU A 99 -27.99 -49.94 44.19
N GLN A 100 -28.87 -48.92 44.21
CA GLN A 100 -30.35 -49.10 44.31
C GLN A 100 -31.16 -47.77 44.23
N GLU A 101 -32.38 -47.85 43.68
CA GLU A 101 -33.46 -46.82 43.67
C GLU A 101 -34.56 -47.23 44.73
N PRO A 102 -35.77 -46.61 44.94
CA PRO A 102 -36.68 -45.97 43.95
C PRO A 102 -37.62 -44.80 44.45
N ILE A 103 -38.61 -44.44 43.61
CA ILE A 103 -39.87 -43.69 43.87
C ILE A 103 -39.76 -42.14 44.01
N GLY A 104 -40.52 -41.28 43.31
CA GLY A 104 -41.42 -41.49 42.15
C GLY A 104 -42.78 -40.77 42.24
N HIS A 105 -43.15 -39.96 41.23
CA HIS A 105 -44.55 -39.52 40.98
C HIS A 105 -44.77 -39.09 39.51
N LEU A 106 -46.03 -38.79 39.14
CA LEU A 106 -46.58 -39.01 37.78
C LEU A 106 -46.84 -37.75 36.92
N ILE A 107 -47.02 -38.00 35.62
CA ILE A 107 -47.21 -37.06 34.49
C ILE A 107 -48.69 -36.64 34.31
N PRO A 108 -48.97 -35.59 33.50
CA PRO A 108 -49.43 -35.86 32.13
C PRO A 108 -48.75 -35.01 31.03
N LYS A 109 -48.97 -35.42 29.77
CA LYS A 109 -48.30 -34.91 28.55
C LYS A 109 -49.00 -33.68 27.96
N GLU A 110 -48.26 -32.90 27.17
CA GLU A 110 -48.82 -32.19 26.01
C GLU A 110 -47.78 -32.07 24.87
N GLU A 111 -48.18 -31.54 23.72
CA GLU A 111 -47.70 -31.92 22.38
C GLU A 111 -46.26 -31.53 22.00
N ASN A 112 -45.61 -32.36 21.18
CA ASN A 112 -44.35 -32.03 20.49
C ASN A 112 -44.63 -31.05 19.33
N VAL A 113 -43.93 -29.92 19.31
CA VAL A 113 -43.76 -29.08 18.11
C VAL A 113 -42.27 -29.14 17.72
N GLU A 114 -42.00 -29.60 16.50
CA GLU A 114 -40.65 -29.64 15.95
C GLU A 114 -40.22 -28.21 15.55
N GLU A 115 -39.27 -27.60 16.28
CA GLU A 115 -38.65 -26.33 15.85
C GLU A 115 -37.73 -26.60 14.63
N GLU A 116 -38.27 -26.45 13.42
CA GLU A 116 -37.43 -26.39 12.20
C GLU A 116 -36.38 -25.27 12.34
N LYS A 117 -35.10 -25.62 12.27
CA LYS A 117 -34.02 -24.64 12.12
C LYS A 117 -34.07 -24.03 10.72
N ILE A 118 -34.65 -22.84 10.62
CA ILE A 118 -34.62 -22.04 9.38
C ILE A 118 -33.27 -21.32 9.27
N GLU A 119 -32.31 -21.98 8.64
CA GLU A 119 -31.01 -21.38 8.29
C GLU A 119 -31.16 -20.55 7.00
N ASP A 120 -31.01 -19.23 7.14
CA ASP A 120 -31.43 -18.24 6.14
C ASP A 120 -30.22 -17.79 5.30
N TYR A 121 -29.84 -18.60 4.31
CA TYR A 121 -28.64 -18.43 3.47
C TYR A 121 -28.62 -17.20 2.54
N MET A 122 -28.75 -15.98 3.07
CA MET A 122 -28.69 -14.71 2.32
C MET A 122 -27.40 -13.93 2.53
N GLU A 123 -26.27 -14.62 2.28
CA GLU A 123 -24.92 -14.11 2.52
C GLU A 123 -24.09 -13.80 1.27
N GLY A 124 -23.04 -13.01 1.52
CA GLY A 124 -22.17 -12.36 0.56
C GLY A 124 -21.41 -11.18 1.17
N ILE A 125 -20.14 -11.41 1.55
CA ILE A 125 -19.21 -10.41 2.14
C ILE A 125 -19.52 -10.03 3.61
N THR A 126 -20.51 -10.62 4.30
CA THR A 126 -20.76 -10.34 5.75
C THR A 126 -20.37 -11.48 6.70
N GLU A 127 -20.63 -12.74 6.39
CA GLU A 127 -20.32 -13.88 7.30
C GLU A 127 -18.80 -14.12 7.48
N ASP A 128 -17.96 -13.72 6.51
CA ASP A 128 -16.49 -13.67 6.61
C ASP A 128 -15.95 -12.83 7.83
N MET A 129 -16.84 -12.17 8.59
CA MET A 129 -16.56 -11.41 9.81
C MET A 129 -17.04 -12.07 11.12
N PHE A 130 -17.87 -13.12 11.09
CA PHE A 130 -18.69 -13.56 12.24
C PHE A 130 -18.86 -15.08 12.45
N ASP A 131 -17.88 -15.91 12.10
CA ASP A 131 -17.81 -17.28 12.66
C ASP A 131 -17.60 -17.23 14.19
N ASP A 132 -18.44 -17.98 14.92
CA ASP A 132 -18.67 -17.87 16.37
C ASP A 132 -18.31 -19.20 17.08
N ASP A 133 -17.01 -19.55 17.12
CA ASP A 133 -16.47 -20.64 17.96
C ASP A 133 -15.69 -20.07 19.16
N PHE A 134 -15.94 -20.61 20.36
CA PHE A 134 -15.47 -20.08 21.65
C PHE A 134 -14.90 -21.18 22.56
N ASP A 135 -13.71 -21.69 22.26
CA ASP A 135 -12.97 -22.59 23.15
C ASP A 135 -12.15 -21.85 24.22
N VAL A 136 -12.22 -22.34 25.46
CA VAL A 136 -11.51 -21.77 26.62
C VAL A 136 -10.28 -22.61 26.94
N VAL A 137 -9.14 -22.24 26.36
CA VAL A 137 -7.85 -22.91 26.57
C VAL A 137 -7.15 -22.38 27.83
N LYS A 138 -6.93 -23.27 28.81
CA LYS A 138 -6.00 -23.02 29.92
C LYS A 138 -4.56 -23.06 29.42
N LYS A 139 -3.69 -22.23 29.98
CA LYS A 139 -2.23 -22.31 29.78
C LYS A 139 -1.56 -22.78 31.06
N GLU A 140 -0.54 -23.61 30.89
CA GLU A 140 0.50 -23.88 31.87
C GLU A 140 1.75 -23.06 31.49
N GLU A 141 2.61 -22.77 32.46
CA GLU A 141 3.80 -21.92 32.27
C GLU A 141 5.07 -22.76 32.37
N GLU A 142 5.92 -22.73 31.34
CA GLU A 142 7.32 -23.15 31.43
C GLU A 142 8.23 -21.93 31.22
N SER A 143 9.20 -21.77 32.12
CA SER A 143 10.21 -20.71 32.06
C SER A 143 11.57 -21.29 31.74
N LEU A 144 12.24 -20.75 30.72
CA LEU A 144 13.62 -21.09 30.37
C LEU A 144 14.52 -19.87 30.58
N GLU A 145 15.50 -20.01 31.48
CA GLU A 145 16.54 -19.00 31.71
C GLU A 145 17.55 -19.00 30.56
N VAL A 146 18.01 -17.81 30.14
CA VAL A 146 19.08 -17.65 29.15
C VAL A 146 20.25 -16.90 29.80
N THR A 147 21.38 -17.60 29.96
CA THR A 147 22.60 -17.03 30.54
C THR A 147 23.30 -16.08 29.57
N VAL A 148 23.53 -14.84 29.99
CA VAL A 148 24.41 -13.89 29.29
C VAL A 148 25.88 -14.31 29.45
N ARG A 149 26.68 -14.16 28.38
CA ARG A 149 28.15 -14.18 28.43
C ARG A 149 28.70 -12.87 27.85
N LYS A 150 29.89 -12.47 28.30
CA LYS A 150 30.69 -11.33 27.80
C LYS A 150 31.86 -11.84 26.95
N GLU A 151 32.24 -11.03 25.96
CA GLU A 151 33.56 -10.85 25.30
C GLU A 151 33.23 -9.87 24.11
N GLU A 152 33.86 -8.73 23.82
CA GLU A 152 35.30 -8.30 23.78
C GLU A 152 36.01 -9.03 22.61
N ASP A 153 36.59 -8.41 21.56
CA ASP A 153 37.04 -7.01 21.30
C ASP A 153 36.96 -6.60 19.78
N GLU A 154 37.58 -5.44 19.44
CA GLU A 154 37.85 -4.81 18.11
C GLU A 154 36.73 -3.90 17.52
N GLU A 155 36.97 -2.67 17.02
CA GLU A 155 38.16 -1.77 17.09
C GLU A 155 37.75 -0.26 17.21
N GLU A 156 38.39 0.73 16.54
CA GLU A 156 38.58 2.07 17.15
C GLU A 156 38.35 3.32 16.25
N LEU A 157 37.56 4.31 16.70
CA LEU A 157 37.41 5.60 15.98
C LEU A 157 37.18 6.87 16.83
N LEU A 158 36.85 6.77 18.12
CA LEU A 158 36.70 7.92 19.04
C LEU A 158 37.89 8.13 20.00
N GLY A 159 39.02 7.46 19.75
CA GLY A 159 40.27 7.60 20.52
C GLY A 159 40.23 6.86 21.85
N VAL A 160 40.21 5.53 21.81
CA VAL A 160 40.19 4.66 22.98
C VAL A 160 41.62 4.32 23.37
N GLN A 161 42.23 5.17 24.21
CA GLN A 161 43.38 4.70 25.00
C GLN A 161 42.88 3.59 25.93
N GLY A 162 43.36 2.36 25.69
CA GLY A 162 42.83 1.13 26.29
C GLY A 162 42.64 1.20 27.80
N GLY A 163 41.46 0.75 28.26
CA GLY A 163 41.07 0.78 29.68
C GLY A 163 39.99 1.81 30.04
N GLN A 164 39.19 2.31 29.09
CA GLN A 164 38.01 3.13 29.36
C GLN A 164 36.79 2.65 28.57
N GLU A 165 35.71 2.29 29.27
CA GLU A 165 34.49 1.69 28.68
C GLU A 165 33.54 2.70 27.99
N GLU A 166 33.81 4.02 28.06
CA GLU A 166 32.96 5.06 27.43
C GLU A 166 33.78 6.03 26.55
N PRO A 167 33.32 6.36 25.33
CA PRO A 167 34.00 7.30 24.45
C PRO A 167 33.89 8.74 24.96
N LYS A 168 35.04 9.41 25.12
CA LYS A 168 35.14 10.75 25.73
C LYS A 168 34.73 11.94 24.85
N GLY A 169 34.44 11.72 23.57
CA GLY A 169 34.03 12.77 22.62
C GLY A 169 32.52 12.80 22.43
N HIS A 170 31.90 13.97 22.50
CA HIS A 170 30.48 14.12 22.19
C HIS A 170 30.30 14.26 20.67
N VAL A 171 29.15 13.83 20.12
CA VAL A 171 28.86 13.97 18.66
C VAL A 171 28.82 15.45 18.22
N GLN A 172 28.73 16.38 19.17
CA GLN A 172 28.83 17.83 18.93
C GLN A 172 30.27 18.35 18.79
N ASP A 173 31.29 17.55 19.15
CA ASP A 173 32.71 17.88 18.98
C ASP A 173 33.28 17.47 17.61
N LEU A 174 32.47 16.81 16.78
CA LEU A 174 32.86 16.40 15.42
C LEU A 174 33.14 17.62 14.53
N PRO A 175 34.16 17.57 13.65
CA PRO A 175 34.42 18.64 12.68
C PRO A 175 33.24 18.87 11.73
N GLU A 176 33.08 20.11 11.24
CA GLU A 176 32.02 20.44 10.26
C GLU A 176 32.10 19.56 9.01
N GLU A 177 33.30 19.17 8.58
CA GLU A 177 33.53 18.30 7.43
C GLU A 177 32.89 16.91 7.63
N VAL A 178 32.99 16.34 8.84
CA VAL A 178 32.39 15.04 9.18
C VAL A 178 30.88 15.18 9.34
N LEU A 179 30.42 16.25 10.02
CA LEU A 179 28.99 16.53 10.17
C LEU A 179 28.31 16.77 8.81
N ARG A 180 28.97 17.42 7.85
CA ARG A 180 28.47 17.63 6.49
C ARG A 180 28.23 16.30 5.76
N GLU A 181 29.18 15.37 5.80
CA GLU A 181 28.99 14.07 5.14
C GLU A 181 27.91 13.24 5.85
N VAL A 182 27.96 13.09 7.17
CA VAL A 182 26.92 12.38 7.95
C VAL A 182 25.52 12.93 7.68
N PHE A 183 25.36 14.26 7.66
CA PHE A 183 24.08 14.90 7.32
C PHE A 183 23.69 14.79 5.85
N ALA A 184 24.63 14.51 4.94
CA ALA A 184 24.29 14.33 3.53
C ALA A 184 23.47 13.05 3.27
N HIS A 185 23.66 12.00 4.09
CA HIS A 185 22.87 10.77 4.03
C HIS A 185 21.43 10.95 4.55
N LEU A 186 21.23 11.78 5.58
CA LEU A 186 19.91 11.92 6.24
C LEU A 186 18.84 12.50 5.28
N PRO A 187 17.57 12.05 5.37
CA PRO A 187 16.49 12.60 4.55
C PRO A 187 16.31 14.12 4.74
N ALA A 188 15.94 14.81 3.64
CA ALA A 188 15.85 16.27 3.65
C ALA A 188 14.86 16.84 4.68
N ASP A 189 13.80 16.12 5.05
CA ASP A 189 12.85 16.57 6.08
C ASP A 189 13.43 16.48 7.51
N ASP A 190 14.33 15.54 7.79
CA ASP A 190 15.00 15.40 9.10
C ASP A 190 16.06 16.45 9.34
N LEU A 191 16.79 16.84 8.28
CA LEU A 191 17.70 17.98 8.32
C LEU A 191 16.97 19.24 8.81
N TYR A 192 15.80 19.52 8.24
CA TYR A 192 15.00 20.69 8.63
C TYR A 192 14.26 20.51 9.96
N ARG A 193 13.68 19.34 10.26
CA ARG A 193 12.80 19.14 11.43
C ARG A 193 13.55 18.78 12.70
N ASN A 194 14.56 17.92 12.61
CA ASN A 194 15.20 17.29 13.76
C ASN A 194 16.61 17.89 13.97
N ILE A 195 17.51 17.72 13.00
CA ILE A 195 18.91 18.15 13.12
C ILE A 195 19.05 19.66 13.32
N SER A 196 18.23 20.47 12.65
CA SER A 196 18.27 21.94 12.82
C SER A 196 17.82 22.46 14.19
N LEU A 197 17.24 21.60 15.04
CA LEU A 197 16.79 21.94 16.40
C LEU A 197 17.76 21.49 17.50
N VAL A 198 18.71 20.59 17.23
CA VAL A 198 19.60 20.01 18.25
C VAL A 198 20.57 21.05 18.84
N CYS A 199 21.27 21.81 18.00
CA CYS A 199 22.16 22.88 18.47
C CYS A 199 22.42 23.94 17.38
N HIS A 200 22.94 25.11 17.80
CA HIS A 200 23.30 26.19 16.88
C HIS A 200 24.36 25.80 15.84
N HIS A 201 25.28 24.88 16.17
CA HIS A 201 26.34 24.44 15.26
C HIS A 201 25.78 23.57 14.12
N TRP A 202 25.02 22.53 14.45
CA TRP A 202 24.36 21.68 13.44
C TRP A 202 23.38 22.47 12.60
N ARG A 203 22.65 23.41 13.21
CA ARG A 203 21.79 24.36 12.48
C ARG A 203 22.58 25.25 11.52
N ALA A 204 23.79 25.69 11.85
CA ALA A 204 24.63 26.46 10.94
C ALA A 204 25.05 25.62 9.71
N VAL A 205 25.49 24.38 9.92
CA VAL A 205 25.82 23.43 8.84
C VAL A 205 24.60 23.15 7.95
N VAL A 206 23.45 22.84 8.55
CA VAL A 206 22.20 22.58 7.79
C VAL A 206 21.72 23.81 7.03
N MET A 207 21.87 25.02 7.56
CA MET A 207 21.41 26.25 6.93
C MET A 207 22.40 26.85 5.92
N ASP A 208 23.62 26.32 5.80
CA ASP A 208 24.60 26.73 4.79
C ASP A 208 24.02 26.55 3.36
N PRO A 209 23.94 27.61 2.53
CA PRO A 209 23.48 27.51 1.14
C PRO A 209 24.34 26.60 0.25
N GLN A 210 25.61 26.35 0.61
CA GLN A 210 26.51 25.47 -0.15
C GLN A 210 26.39 24.00 0.23
N PHE A 211 25.77 23.68 1.37
CA PHE A 211 25.55 22.30 1.79
C PHE A 211 24.31 21.72 1.08
N GLN A 212 24.48 20.70 0.24
CA GLN A 212 23.38 19.95 -0.42
C GLN A 212 22.31 20.84 -1.13
N PRO A 213 22.70 21.84 -1.95
CA PRO A 213 21.75 22.79 -2.55
C PRO A 213 20.67 22.16 -3.44
N TRP A 214 20.96 21.12 -4.23
CA TRP A 214 19.98 20.44 -5.08
C TRP A 214 19.01 19.56 -4.28
N LYS A 215 19.49 18.80 -3.29
CA LYS A 215 18.63 18.09 -2.33
C LYS A 215 17.65 19.04 -1.64
N LYS A 216 18.14 20.20 -1.20
CA LYS A 216 17.31 21.30 -0.65
C LYS A 216 16.35 21.88 -1.69
N LEU A 217 16.83 22.19 -2.90
CA LEU A 217 16.03 22.77 -3.99
C LEU A 217 14.90 21.83 -4.42
N TYR A 218 15.17 20.53 -4.58
CA TYR A 218 14.16 19.51 -4.87
C TYR A 218 13.05 19.52 -3.80
N CYS A 219 13.42 19.52 -2.52
CA CYS A 219 12.47 19.55 -1.42
C CYS A 219 11.61 20.82 -1.44
N ARG A 220 12.22 22.00 -1.62
CA ARG A 220 11.53 23.31 -1.75
C ARG A 220 10.60 23.35 -2.97
N TYR A 221 11.04 22.82 -4.12
CA TYR A 221 10.29 22.76 -5.37
C TYR A 221 9.09 21.79 -5.27
N ARG A 222 9.29 20.61 -4.70
CA ARG A 222 8.23 19.62 -4.44
C ARG A 222 7.17 20.14 -3.44
N LYS A 223 7.60 20.95 -2.47
CA LYS A 223 6.73 21.73 -1.56
C LYS A 223 6.11 22.99 -2.21
N ARG A 224 6.38 23.26 -3.49
CA ARG A 224 5.88 24.41 -4.30
C ARG A 224 6.18 25.79 -3.70
N GLN A 225 7.37 25.98 -3.11
CA GLN A 225 7.77 27.30 -2.63
C GLN A 225 8.05 28.25 -3.81
N ASN A 226 7.50 29.48 -3.74
CA ASN A 226 7.56 30.46 -4.83
C ASN A 226 8.98 30.83 -5.27
N GLU A 227 9.95 30.81 -4.36
CA GLU A 227 11.37 31.07 -4.65
C GLU A 227 11.97 29.94 -5.48
N ALA A 228 11.89 28.69 -4.99
CA ALA A 228 12.36 27.51 -5.71
C ALA A 228 11.68 27.32 -7.08
N LEU A 229 10.40 27.69 -7.21
CA LEU A 229 9.68 27.70 -8.48
C LEU A 229 10.23 28.74 -9.47
N LYS A 230 10.70 29.90 -9.00
CA LYS A 230 11.39 30.90 -9.84
C LYS A 230 12.82 30.49 -10.15
N GLU A 231 13.56 30.00 -9.16
CA GLU A 231 14.95 29.52 -9.24
C GLU A 231 15.09 28.43 -10.32
N VAL A 232 14.30 27.35 -10.21
CA VAL A 232 14.27 26.28 -11.23
C VAL A 232 13.74 26.76 -12.58
N LYS A 233 12.76 27.69 -12.60
CA LYS A 233 12.27 28.24 -13.87
C LYS A 233 13.35 29.03 -14.60
N SER A 234 14.14 29.87 -13.90
CA SER A 234 15.26 30.59 -14.50
C SER A 234 16.24 29.59 -15.13
N ILE A 235 16.69 28.58 -14.36
CA ILE A 235 17.59 27.52 -14.85
C ILE A 235 17.07 26.88 -16.14
N LEU A 236 15.75 26.60 -16.25
CA LEU A 236 15.17 26.03 -17.47
C LEU A 236 15.06 27.03 -18.63
N ASP A 237 14.59 28.25 -18.39
CA ASP A 237 14.41 29.27 -19.43
C ASP A 237 15.78 29.77 -19.97
N ASP A 238 16.74 30.04 -19.07
CA ASP A 238 18.10 30.53 -19.36
C ASP A 238 18.91 29.50 -20.19
N ASN A 239 18.68 28.20 -19.97
CA ASN A 239 19.34 27.11 -20.71
C ASN A 239 18.47 26.53 -21.83
N GLN A 240 17.37 27.21 -22.22
CA GLN A 240 16.48 26.80 -23.30
C GLN A 240 15.80 25.41 -23.11
N ILE A 241 15.75 24.90 -21.88
CA ILE A 241 15.10 23.63 -21.51
C ILE A 241 13.58 23.82 -21.38
N ASN A 242 12.94 24.23 -22.48
CA ASN A 242 11.53 24.62 -22.52
C ASN A 242 10.76 23.87 -23.62
N LYS A 243 9.42 23.88 -23.55
CA LYS A 243 8.56 23.10 -24.47
C LYS A 243 8.63 23.52 -25.95
N LYS A 244 9.14 24.71 -26.28
CA LYS A 244 9.27 25.18 -27.67
C LYS A 244 10.56 24.72 -28.34
N ASP A 245 11.54 24.26 -27.55
CA ASP A 245 12.84 23.80 -28.06
C ASP A 245 12.85 22.28 -28.16
N ASP A 246 12.99 21.79 -29.38
CA ASP A 246 13.15 20.37 -29.68
C ASP A 246 14.40 19.78 -28.99
N LEU A 247 15.48 20.57 -28.87
CA LEU A 247 16.75 20.15 -28.32
C LEU A 247 16.79 20.22 -26.78
N CYS A 248 15.67 20.46 -26.09
CA CYS A 248 15.61 20.65 -24.64
C CYS A 248 16.32 19.56 -23.81
N LEU A 249 16.30 18.29 -24.23
CA LEU A 249 17.06 17.21 -23.56
C LEU A 249 18.56 17.30 -23.81
N LEU A 250 19.02 17.66 -25.02
CA LEU A 250 20.45 17.89 -25.29
C LEU A 250 20.95 19.13 -24.53
N ASN A 251 20.12 20.16 -24.40
CA ASN A 251 20.44 21.36 -23.62
C ASN A 251 20.50 21.06 -22.11
N MET A 252 19.67 20.14 -21.60
CA MET A 252 19.84 19.58 -20.26
C MET A 252 21.18 18.85 -20.09
N LEU A 253 21.61 18.04 -21.06
CA LEU A 253 22.92 17.37 -21.03
C LEU A 253 24.10 18.36 -21.08
N ARG A 254 23.97 19.45 -21.85
CA ARG A 254 24.92 20.58 -21.87
C ARG A 254 24.99 21.28 -20.52
N TYR A 255 23.85 21.56 -19.88
CA TYR A 255 23.83 22.14 -18.54
C TYR A 255 24.51 21.23 -17.50
N MET A 256 24.22 19.92 -17.53
CA MET A 256 24.86 18.94 -16.63
C MET A 256 26.38 18.77 -16.86
N SER A 257 26.92 19.13 -18.03
CA SER A 257 28.38 19.14 -18.27
C SER A 257 29.15 20.09 -17.32
N GLN A 258 28.45 21.12 -16.83
CA GLN A 258 28.97 22.17 -15.95
C GLN A 258 28.63 21.93 -14.47
N PHE A 259 28.27 20.70 -14.09
CA PHE A 259 27.89 20.36 -12.72
C PHE A 259 29.01 20.68 -11.72
N LYS A 260 28.67 21.46 -10.69
CA LYS A 260 29.63 21.95 -9.69
C LYS A 260 29.95 20.85 -8.68
N HIS A 261 31.14 20.28 -8.78
CA HIS A 261 31.66 19.27 -7.85
C HIS A 261 32.79 19.84 -6.98
N SER A 262 33.12 19.12 -5.90
CA SER A 262 34.27 19.42 -5.04
C SER A 262 35.58 19.41 -5.82
N LYS A 263 36.52 20.30 -5.45
CA LYS A 263 37.84 20.43 -6.12
C LYS A 263 38.72 19.19 -6.03
N CYS A 264 38.38 18.24 -5.16
CA CYS A 264 39.09 16.97 -4.99
C CYS A 264 38.67 15.89 -6.00
N VAL A 265 37.55 16.04 -6.70
CA VAL A 265 37.05 15.03 -7.66
C VAL A 265 37.91 15.07 -8.93
N ASN A 266 38.60 13.97 -9.24
CA ASN A 266 39.29 13.81 -10.51
C ASN A 266 38.31 13.31 -11.58
N VAL A 267 38.01 14.19 -12.55
CA VAL A 267 37.08 13.92 -13.67
C VAL A 267 37.50 12.70 -14.50
N LYS A 268 38.81 12.41 -14.60
CA LYS A 268 39.32 11.26 -15.36
C LYS A 268 38.99 9.91 -14.71
N ASP A 269 39.08 9.84 -13.39
CA ASP A 269 38.85 8.61 -12.63
C ASP A 269 37.35 8.28 -12.61
N VAL A 270 36.49 9.31 -12.49
CA VAL A 270 35.05 9.18 -12.70
C VAL A 270 34.74 8.64 -14.10
N LEU A 271 35.35 9.20 -15.17
CA LEU A 271 35.15 8.69 -16.53
C LEU A 271 35.64 7.24 -16.70
N ALA A 272 36.75 6.86 -16.06
CA ALA A 272 37.27 5.49 -16.06
C ALA A 272 36.34 4.50 -15.33
N CYS A 273 35.74 4.91 -14.20
CA CYS A 273 34.72 4.14 -13.49
C CYS A 273 33.45 3.96 -14.35
N VAL A 274 32.90 5.06 -14.87
CA VAL A 274 31.63 5.08 -15.60
C VAL A 274 31.71 4.26 -16.90
N LYS A 275 32.90 4.17 -17.53
CA LYS A 275 33.20 3.25 -18.65
C LYS A 275 32.90 1.77 -18.37
N GLY A 276 32.85 1.34 -17.10
CA GLY A 276 32.49 -0.02 -16.70
C GLY A 276 30.99 -0.35 -16.74
N HIS A 277 30.10 0.63 -16.91
CA HIS A 277 28.66 0.42 -16.88
C HIS A 277 28.07 0.05 -18.26
N GLN A 278 27.09 -0.86 -18.30
CA GLN A 278 26.54 -1.42 -19.56
C GLN A 278 25.97 -0.35 -20.51
N LEU A 279 25.40 0.74 -19.97
CA LEU A 279 24.82 1.83 -20.76
C LEU A 279 25.85 2.86 -21.26
N TYR A 280 27.12 2.82 -20.81
CA TYR A 280 28.12 3.82 -21.19
C TYR A 280 28.34 3.85 -22.71
N ALA A 281 28.47 2.68 -23.36
CA ALA A 281 28.67 2.61 -24.81
C ALA A 281 27.52 3.24 -25.62
N GLN A 282 26.30 3.23 -25.08
CA GLN A 282 25.15 3.89 -25.71
C GLN A 282 25.22 5.41 -25.54
N ALA A 283 25.54 5.88 -24.35
CA ALA A 283 25.67 7.30 -24.04
C ALA A 283 26.86 7.95 -24.77
N GLU A 284 28.02 7.28 -24.80
CA GLU A 284 29.21 7.76 -25.51
C GLU A 284 28.94 7.93 -27.02
N ALA A 285 28.31 6.94 -27.66
CA ALA A 285 28.02 6.99 -29.08
C ALA A 285 27.04 8.14 -29.41
N CYS A 286 26.00 8.34 -28.59
CA CYS A 286 25.04 9.43 -28.75
C CYS A 286 25.69 10.82 -28.54
N ILE A 287 26.55 10.99 -27.52
CA ILE A 287 27.24 12.27 -27.28
C ILE A 287 28.20 12.60 -28.43
N LYS A 288 28.98 11.62 -28.94
CA LYS A 288 29.90 11.83 -30.08
C LYS A 288 29.22 12.31 -31.36
N ASP A 289 27.99 11.86 -31.62
CA ASP A 289 27.20 12.25 -32.79
C ASP A 289 26.41 13.55 -32.59
N ARG A 290 25.90 13.80 -31.37
CA ARG A 290 24.88 14.83 -31.12
C ARG A 290 25.33 16.03 -30.30
N ILE A 291 26.41 15.91 -29.53
CA ILE A 291 27.08 17.02 -28.84
C ILE A 291 28.60 16.81 -28.88
N PRO A 292 29.24 16.86 -30.08
CA PRO A 292 30.69 16.67 -30.22
C PRO A 292 31.49 17.71 -29.42
N ASP A 293 30.90 18.89 -29.16
CA ASP A 293 31.40 19.96 -28.29
C ASP A 293 31.76 19.51 -26.86
N LEU A 294 31.27 18.33 -26.42
CA LEU A 294 31.49 17.75 -25.09
C LEU A 294 32.38 16.50 -25.11
N VAL A 295 33.17 16.29 -26.18
CA VAL A 295 34.07 15.14 -26.33
C VAL A 295 35.53 15.60 -26.42
N ASP A 296 36.29 15.29 -25.36
CA ASP A 296 37.74 15.46 -25.33
C ASP A 296 38.46 14.23 -25.92
N ASN A 297 39.78 14.35 -26.12
CA ASN A 297 40.65 13.27 -26.61
C ASN A 297 40.59 11.96 -25.78
N GLU A 298 40.08 12.00 -24.56
CA GLU A 298 39.98 10.84 -23.65
C GLU A 298 38.55 10.27 -23.51
N GLY A 299 37.55 10.94 -24.10
CA GLY A 299 36.14 10.54 -24.08
C GLY A 299 35.16 11.71 -23.89
N PRO A 300 33.85 11.42 -23.81
CA PRO A 300 32.81 12.40 -23.48
C PRO A 300 32.93 12.89 -22.03
N ASN A 301 32.46 14.11 -21.76
CA ASN A 301 32.29 14.64 -20.41
C ASN A 301 31.49 13.65 -19.52
N PRO A 302 32.04 13.18 -18.38
CA PRO A 302 31.42 12.11 -17.60
C PRO A 302 30.09 12.52 -16.95
N TRP A 303 29.91 13.80 -16.59
CA TRP A 303 28.64 14.28 -16.03
C TRP A 303 27.53 14.29 -17.09
N SER A 304 27.83 14.64 -18.34
CA SER A 304 26.86 14.49 -19.45
C SER A 304 26.62 13.02 -19.81
N ALA A 305 27.66 12.18 -19.78
CA ALA A 305 27.52 10.74 -20.01
C ALA A 305 26.63 10.08 -18.95
N MET A 306 26.86 10.35 -17.66
CA MET A 306 26.03 9.89 -16.55
C MET A 306 24.59 10.40 -16.68
N ALA A 307 24.36 11.68 -16.98
CA ALA A 307 23.02 12.24 -17.15
C ALA A 307 22.25 11.53 -18.28
N LEU A 308 22.92 11.20 -19.38
CA LEU A 308 22.33 10.43 -20.47
C LEU A 308 22.10 8.96 -20.08
N MET A 309 23.03 8.31 -19.38
CA MET A 309 22.84 6.95 -18.87
C MET A 309 21.62 6.81 -17.95
N LEU A 310 21.35 7.83 -17.11
CA LEU A 310 20.13 7.89 -16.27
C LEU A 310 18.84 8.08 -17.08
N ILE A 311 18.91 8.67 -18.28
CA ILE A 311 17.78 8.80 -19.23
C ILE A 311 17.62 7.51 -20.07
N LEU A 312 18.70 6.78 -20.33
CA LEU A 312 18.70 5.50 -21.06
C LEU A 312 18.42 4.27 -20.17
N ALA A 313 18.32 4.45 -18.85
CA ALA A 313 18.04 3.37 -17.89
C ALA A 313 16.69 2.68 -18.15
N ASP A 314 16.72 1.34 -18.29
CA ASP A 314 15.52 0.50 -18.43
C ASP A 314 14.78 0.47 -17.09
N GLY A 315 15.48 0.31 -15.96
CA GLY A 315 14.88 0.26 -14.63
C GLY A 315 15.73 0.88 -13.53
N VAL A 316 15.28 0.72 -12.28
CA VAL A 316 16.01 1.14 -11.07
C VAL A 316 17.38 0.47 -10.97
N LYS A 317 17.49 -0.78 -11.43
CA LYS A 317 18.73 -1.58 -11.34
C LYS A 317 19.91 -0.91 -12.05
N ASP A 318 19.71 -0.36 -13.24
CA ASP A 318 20.76 0.36 -13.98
C ASP A 318 21.25 1.62 -13.22
N VAL A 319 20.39 2.25 -12.42
CA VAL A 319 20.74 3.41 -11.58
C VAL A 319 21.52 2.95 -10.33
N LEU A 320 21.10 1.85 -9.71
CA LEU A 320 21.80 1.26 -8.55
C LEU A 320 23.18 0.69 -8.93
N ASP A 321 23.30 0.04 -10.09
CA ASP A 321 24.57 -0.48 -10.60
C ASP A 321 25.55 0.68 -10.90
N LEU A 322 25.07 1.82 -11.43
CA LEU A 322 25.87 3.03 -11.58
C LEU A 322 26.32 3.62 -10.23
N VAL A 323 25.43 3.71 -9.24
CA VAL A 323 25.78 4.18 -7.88
C VAL A 323 26.81 3.25 -7.23
N ALA A 324 26.63 1.94 -7.32
CA ALA A 324 27.54 0.95 -6.74
C ALA A 324 28.93 0.96 -7.39
N LEU A 325 29.03 1.27 -8.69
CA LEU A 325 30.32 1.51 -9.37
C LEU A 325 31.03 2.77 -8.84
N LEU A 326 30.29 3.88 -8.72
CA LEU A 326 30.83 5.16 -8.22
C LEU A 326 31.29 5.05 -6.75
N GLN A 327 30.59 4.27 -5.92
CA GLN A 327 31.01 3.97 -4.55
C GLN A 327 32.25 3.08 -4.51
N LYS A 328 32.25 1.93 -5.21
CA LYS A 328 33.36 0.95 -5.19
C LYS A 328 34.69 1.48 -5.74
N SER A 329 34.64 2.49 -6.61
CA SER A 329 35.83 3.05 -7.26
C SER A 329 36.56 4.09 -6.40
N GLY A 330 35.93 4.61 -5.34
CA GLY A 330 36.55 5.59 -4.43
C GLY A 330 36.93 6.91 -5.11
N CYS A 331 36.32 7.28 -6.24
CA CYS A 331 36.71 8.41 -7.10
C CYS A 331 36.37 9.82 -6.54
N LEU A 332 36.59 10.03 -5.23
CA LEU A 332 36.56 11.31 -4.50
C LEU A 332 35.24 12.11 -4.55
N VAL A 333 34.20 11.58 -5.20
CA VAL A 333 32.82 11.97 -4.94
C VAL A 333 32.37 11.22 -3.68
N THR A 334 32.26 11.92 -2.55
CA THR A 334 31.68 11.37 -1.32
C THR A 334 30.23 10.92 -1.57
N ALA A 335 29.71 10.01 -0.77
CA ALA A 335 28.34 9.50 -0.97
C ALA A 335 27.29 10.63 -0.98
N GLY A 336 27.51 11.69 -0.18
CA GLY A 336 26.75 12.93 -0.25
C GLY A 336 26.78 13.61 -1.63
N GLY A 337 27.94 13.65 -2.28
CA GLY A 337 28.10 14.19 -3.65
C GLY A 337 27.41 13.36 -4.74
N ILE A 338 27.35 12.03 -4.59
CA ILE A 338 26.59 11.17 -5.52
C ILE A 338 25.09 11.48 -5.39
N SER A 339 24.58 11.57 -4.16
CA SER A 339 23.16 11.91 -3.92
C SER A 339 22.79 13.30 -4.47
N GLU A 340 23.65 14.30 -4.29
CA GLU A 340 23.44 15.67 -4.76
C GLU A 340 23.39 15.76 -6.30
N TYR A 341 24.23 15.01 -7.01
CA TYR A 341 24.17 14.90 -8.47
C TYR A 341 22.86 14.26 -8.95
N LEU A 342 22.44 13.16 -8.31
CA LEU A 342 21.16 12.52 -8.61
C LEU A 342 19.97 13.45 -8.30
N TRP A 343 20.02 14.21 -7.20
CA TRP A 343 19.02 15.23 -6.85
C TRP A 343 18.93 16.35 -7.90
N ALA A 344 20.05 16.74 -8.52
CA ALA A 344 20.06 17.72 -9.62
C ALA A 344 19.31 17.20 -10.84
N VAL A 345 19.66 16.00 -11.32
CA VAL A 345 18.99 15.36 -12.47
C VAL A 345 17.50 15.12 -12.18
N ALA A 346 17.16 14.65 -10.97
CA ALA A 346 15.77 14.48 -10.55
C ALA A 346 14.99 15.81 -10.49
N THR A 347 15.61 16.91 -10.04
CA THR A 347 14.99 18.25 -10.03
C THR A 347 14.66 18.71 -11.44
N LEU A 348 15.60 18.59 -12.37
CA LEU A 348 15.42 19.00 -13.77
C LEU A 348 14.32 18.17 -14.45
N LEU A 349 14.36 16.84 -14.36
CA LEU A 349 13.33 15.97 -14.94
C LEU A 349 11.94 16.24 -14.33
N LEU A 350 11.84 16.41 -13.02
CA LEU A 350 10.57 16.76 -12.37
C LEU A 350 10.02 18.10 -12.89
N ALA A 351 10.90 19.09 -13.09
CA ALA A 351 10.50 20.41 -13.54
C ALA A 351 10.13 20.45 -15.04
N MET A 352 10.88 19.79 -15.91
CA MET A 352 10.51 19.56 -17.32
C MET A 352 9.11 18.94 -17.43
N ARG A 353 8.83 17.93 -16.60
CA ARG A 353 7.52 17.27 -16.52
C ARG A 353 6.42 18.23 -16.05
N LYS A 354 6.63 19.04 -15.00
CA LYS A 354 5.63 20.01 -14.54
C LYS A 354 5.41 21.17 -15.54
N ASN A 355 6.39 21.47 -16.38
CA ASN A 355 6.27 22.40 -17.51
C ASN A 355 5.67 21.78 -18.79
N ASN A 356 5.12 20.55 -18.71
CA ASN A 356 4.43 19.83 -19.79
C ASN A 356 5.33 19.48 -21.01
N ILE A 357 6.63 19.26 -20.78
CA ILE A 357 7.52 18.63 -21.77
C ILE A 357 7.22 17.12 -21.79
N ASN A 358 7.17 16.51 -22.98
CA ASN A 358 6.68 15.12 -23.17
C ASN A 358 7.76 14.06 -22.88
N ILE A 359 8.27 14.01 -21.65
CA ILE A 359 9.22 12.99 -21.18
C ILE A 359 8.52 11.80 -20.49
N SER A 360 9.22 10.68 -20.34
CA SER A 360 8.73 9.55 -19.52
C SER A 360 8.80 9.89 -18.02
N ASN A 361 7.80 9.43 -17.26
CA ASN A 361 7.82 9.55 -15.80
C ASN A 361 8.86 8.61 -15.16
N ARG A 362 9.24 7.53 -15.85
CA ARG A 362 10.16 6.48 -15.37
C ARG A 362 11.54 7.01 -15.05
N TRP A 363 12.06 7.95 -15.84
CA TRP A 363 13.38 8.55 -15.63
C TRP A 363 13.49 9.25 -14.27
N HIS A 364 12.53 10.10 -13.94
CA HIS A 364 12.46 10.73 -12.61
C HIS A 364 12.24 9.69 -11.50
N TYR A 365 11.35 8.72 -11.74
CA TYR A 365 11.04 7.68 -10.76
C TYR A 365 12.26 6.81 -10.42
N ASN A 366 13.02 6.33 -11.42
CA ASN A 366 14.18 5.46 -11.22
C ASN A 366 15.25 6.14 -10.35
N ILE A 367 15.52 7.43 -10.62
CA ILE A 367 16.47 8.23 -9.85
C ILE A 367 15.94 8.49 -8.42
N PHE A 368 14.67 8.87 -8.28
CA PHE A 368 14.05 9.09 -6.97
C PHE A 368 14.04 7.80 -6.12
N TYR A 369 13.83 6.64 -6.73
CA TYR A 369 13.84 5.34 -6.06
C TYR A 369 15.24 5.01 -5.51
N ALA A 370 16.28 5.18 -6.33
CA ALA A 370 17.67 4.97 -5.90
C ALA A 370 18.04 5.93 -4.76
N LEU A 371 17.70 7.21 -4.87
CA LEU A 371 17.87 8.21 -3.82
C LEU A 371 17.12 7.85 -2.53
N HIS A 372 15.86 7.40 -2.63
CA HIS A 372 15.09 7.00 -1.46
C HIS A 372 15.74 5.81 -0.74
N LEU A 373 16.26 4.82 -1.47
CA LEU A 373 17.04 3.73 -0.88
C LEU A 373 18.33 4.27 -0.22
N MET A 374 19.09 5.15 -0.86
CA MET A 374 20.30 5.75 -0.28
C MET A 374 20.05 6.53 1.02
N GLU A 375 18.86 7.12 1.19
CA GLU A 375 18.51 7.95 2.35
C GLU A 375 17.66 7.23 3.43
N ASN A 376 16.99 6.11 3.10
CA ASN A 376 16.00 5.47 3.99
C ASN A 376 16.18 3.95 4.16
N ALA A 377 17.09 3.31 3.41
CA ALA A 377 17.38 1.90 3.63
C ALA A 377 17.99 1.68 5.02
N PRO A 378 17.71 0.53 5.67
CA PRO A 378 18.45 0.12 6.86
C PRO A 378 19.95 -0.06 6.52
N PRO A 379 20.86 0.14 7.49
CA PRO A 379 22.29 -0.08 7.27
C PRO A 379 22.58 -1.51 6.80
N PRO A 380 23.64 -1.74 6.01
CA PRO A 380 23.99 -3.06 5.50
C PRO A 380 24.24 -4.03 6.66
N ALA A 381 23.78 -5.27 6.52
CA ALA A 381 23.77 -6.27 7.59
C ALA A 381 25.17 -6.83 7.91
N GLY A 382 25.97 -6.03 8.61
CA GLY A 382 27.17 -6.47 9.32
C GLY A 382 26.79 -7.22 10.60
N LEU A 383 27.20 -8.49 10.67
CA LEU A 383 26.98 -9.43 11.78
C LEU A 383 25.52 -9.86 12.05
N GLN A 384 25.42 -11.03 12.68
CA GLN A 384 24.21 -11.84 12.79
C GLN A 384 23.33 -11.44 13.99
N ASP A 385 22.48 -10.42 13.85
CA ASP A 385 21.36 -10.21 14.78
C ASP A 385 20.02 -10.22 14.04
N ASN A 386 19.02 -10.91 14.59
CA ASN A 386 17.69 -11.12 13.98
C ASN A 386 16.77 -9.88 14.13
N ARG A 387 17.35 -8.68 14.23
CA ARG A 387 16.61 -7.42 14.29
C ARG A 387 15.92 -7.17 12.95
N GLN A 388 14.62 -7.44 12.93
CA GLN A 388 13.74 -7.10 11.81
C GLN A 388 13.99 -5.65 11.37
N LEU A 389 14.45 -5.47 10.13
CA LEU A 389 14.77 -4.17 9.54
C LEU A 389 13.64 -3.14 9.78
N ILE A 390 14.01 -1.90 10.08
CA ILE A 390 13.13 -0.75 10.32
C ILE A 390 13.52 0.32 9.29
N THR A 391 12.55 0.90 8.57
CA THR A 391 12.86 2.05 7.71
C THR A 391 13.00 3.33 8.52
N HIS A 392 13.71 4.32 7.99
CA HIS A 392 13.80 5.64 8.62
C HIS A 392 12.39 6.25 8.92
N GLU A 393 11.44 6.07 8.00
CA GLU A 393 10.04 6.50 8.18
C GLU A 393 9.34 5.79 9.36
N GLN A 394 9.62 4.50 9.58
CA GLN A 394 9.12 3.76 10.74
C GLN A 394 9.77 4.23 12.04
N GLN A 395 11.07 4.53 12.04
CA GLN A 395 11.77 5.00 13.24
C GLN A 395 11.23 6.36 13.73
N GLN A 396 10.91 7.29 12.81
CA GLN A 396 10.23 8.54 13.15
C GLN A 396 8.89 8.33 13.89
N ILE A 397 8.17 7.25 13.57
CA ILE A 397 6.92 6.88 14.24
C ILE A 397 7.18 6.26 15.61
N LEU A 398 8.17 5.37 15.74
CA LEU A 398 8.55 4.76 17.02
C LEU A 398 9.01 5.81 18.05
N ASN A 399 9.76 6.81 17.58
CA ASN A 399 10.26 7.92 18.39
C ASN A 399 9.16 8.94 18.80
N HIS A 400 7.96 8.89 18.21
CA HIS A 400 6.85 9.77 18.59
C HIS A 400 6.22 9.36 19.92
N ASP A 401 6.27 10.22 20.94
CA ASP A 401 5.62 9.94 22.21
C ASP A 401 4.14 10.40 22.22
N ILE A 402 3.23 9.46 22.50
CA ILE A 402 1.79 9.67 22.39
C ILE A 402 1.22 10.25 23.69
N GLN A 403 0.58 11.41 23.59
CA GLN A 403 -0.03 12.12 24.71
C GLN A 403 -1.56 12.04 24.64
N ASN A 404 -2.24 12.34 25.74
CA ASN A 404 -3.70 12.46 25.75
C ASN A 404 -4.19 13.46 24.69
N ASN A 405 -5.34 13.17 24.08
CA ASN A 405 -5.90 13.89 22.94
C ASN A 405 -5.04 13.96 21.66
N HIS A 406 -3.83 13.37 21.60
CA HIS A 406 -3.12 13.25 20.32
C HIS A 406 -3.93 12.42 19.32
N VAL A 407 -4.08 12.95 18.11
CA VAL A 407 -4.54 12.20 16.93
C VAL A 407 -3.36 12.15 15.96
N VAL A 408 -2.76 10.98 15.84
CA VAL A 408 -1.63 10.69 14.94
C VAL A 408 -2.17 9.97 13.71
N LYS A 409 -1.76 10.41 12.52
CA LYS A 409 -2.05 9.72 11.25
C LYS A 409 -0.78 9.13 10.65
N ILE A 410 -0.85 7.86 10.26
CA ILE A 410 0.21 7.16 9.53
C ILE A 410 -0.35 6.80 8.15
N MET A 411 0.02 7.62 7.17
CA MET A 411 -0.44 7.53 5.78
C MET A 411 0.46 6.56 5.02
N ALA A 412 0.04 5.30 4.89
CA ALA A 412 0.91 4.20 4.53
C ALA A 412 0.45 3.48 3.26
N PHE A 413 1.34 3.32 2.28
CA PHE A 413 1.01 2.58 1.05
C PHE A 413 0.94 1.05 1.26
N ALA A 414 0.53 0.31 0.23
CA ALA A 414 0.52 -1.14 0.22
C ALA A 414 1.90 -1.76 0.52
N GLY A 415 1.94 -2.77 1.40
CA GLY A 415 3.15 -3.54 1.72
C GLY A 415 4.12 -2.87 2.70
N THR A 416 3.84 -1.66 3.18
CA THR A 416 4.75 -0.81 3.98
C THR A 416 4.90 -1.18 5.47
N GLY A 417 4.42 -2.37 5.90
CA GLY A 417 4.60 -2.82 7.29
C GLY A 417 3.74 -2.08 8.34
N LYS A 418 2.57 -1.54 7.98
CA LYS A 418 1.61 -0.86 8.88
C LYS A 418 1.46 -1.51 10.25
N THR A 419 0.98 -2.75 10.27
CA THR A 419 0.70 -3.51 11.50
C THR A 419 2.00 -3.83 12.26
N THR A 420 3.09 -4.14 11.56
CA THR A 420 4.44 -4.33 12.15
C THR A 420 4.94 -3.07 12.87
N THR A 421 4.64 -1.89 12.33
CA THR A 421 4.98 -0.59 12.93
C THR A 421 4.22 -0.39 14.24
N LEU A 422 2.93 -0.74 14.27
CA LEU A 422 2.10 -0.70 15.49
C LEU A 422 2.55 -1.74 16.55
N VAL A 423 2.92 -2.96 16.13
CA VAL A 423 3.49 -3.99 17.01
C VAL A 423 4.76 -3.48 17.68
N LYS A 424 5.72 -2.97 16.89
CA LYS A 424 6.97 -2.39 17.40
C LYS A 424 6.72 -1.17 18.29
N TYR A 425 5.74 -0.32 17.97
CA TYR A 425 5.39 0.85 18.77
C TYR A 425 4.94 0.48 20.19
N ALA A 426 4.11 -0.58 20.32
CA ALA A 426 3.67 -1.10 21.62
C ALA A 426 4.79 -1.83 22.38
N GLN A 427 5.67 -2.56 21.66
CA GLN A 427 6.83 -3.24 22.26
C GLN A 427 7.83 -2.26 22.89
N HIS A 428 8.00 -1.06 22.32
CA HIS A 428 8.85 0.00 22.91
C HIS A 428 8.22 0.67 24.15
N ARG A 429 6.95 0.37 24.48
CA ARG A 429 6.19 1.02 25.55
C ARG A 429 5.44 0.00 26.42
N PRO A 430 6.12 -0.99 27.03
CA PRO A 430 5.48 -2.08 27.79
C PRO A 430 4.66 -1.60 29.01
N GLN A 431 4.94 -0.40 29.51
CA GLN A 431 4.22 0.27 30.60
C GLN A 431 2.86 0.86 30.19
N MET A 432 2.59 1.00 28.89
CA MET A 432 1.34 1.57 28.36
C MET A 432 0.38 0.48 27.88
N ARG A 433 -0.91 0.66 28.12
CA ARG A 433 -1.98 -0.24 27.68
C ARG A 433 -2.62 0.28 26.40
N PHE A 434 -2.66 -0.55 25.37
CA PHE A 434 -3.21 -0.19 24.07
C PHE A 434 -4.47 -0.98 23.74
N LEU A 435 -5.38 -0.38 22.98
CA LEU A 435 -6.49 -1.07 22.31
C LEU A 435 -6.22 -1.11 20.81
N TYR A 436 -6.13 -2.30 20.22
CA TYR A 436 -6.06 -2.47 18.77
C TYR A 436 -7.44 -2.78 18.20
N LEU A 437 -8.01 -1.83 17.45
CA LEU A 437 -9.27 -1.98 16.73
C LEU A 437 -9.01 -2.51 15.32
N ALA A 438 -9.44 -3.74 15.08
CA ALA A 438 -9.46 -4.36 13.76
C ALA A 438 -10.83 -4.18 13.07
N PHE A 439 -10.81 -4.05 11.74
CA PHE A 439 -12.02 -4.08 10.92
C PHE A 439 -12.68 -5.48 10.91
N ASN A 440 -11.90 -6.52 10.57
CA ASN A 440 -12.36 -7.91 10.47
C ASN A 440 -11.89 -8.78 11.66
N LYS A 441 -12.70 -9.80 12.01
CA LYS A 441 -12.40 -10.80 13.06
C LYS A 441 -11.11 -11.59 12.78
N SER A 442 -10.87 -11.97 11.52
CA SER A 442 -9.61 -12.62 11.09
C SER A 442 -8.37 -11.77 11.37
N VAL A 443 -8.44 -10.46 11.08
CA VAL A 443 -7.37 -9.51 11.39
C VAL A 443 -7.19 -9.34 12.90
N ALA A 444 -8.28 -9.31 13.69
CA ALA A 444 -8.20 -9.27 15.14
C ALA A 444 -7.49 -10.51 15.72
N MET A 445 -7.82 -11.72 15.23
CA MET A 445 -7.21 -12.97 15.70
C MET A 445 -5.75 -13.11 15.26
N HIS A 446 -5.37 -12.60 14.09
CA HIS A 446 -3.96 -12.52 13.71
C HIS A 446 -3.20 -11.52 14.59
N ALA A 447 -3.75 -10.32 14.79
CA ALA A 447 -3.15 -9.31 15.65
C ALA A 447 -2.95 -9.82 17.09
N GLN A 448 -3.92 -10.55 17.66
CA GLN A 448 -3.83 -11.13 19.00
C GLN A 448 -2.69 -12.18 19.16
N ARG A 449 -2.12 -12.68 18.06
CA ARG A 449 -0.92 -13.55 18.06
C ARG A 449 0.39 -12.79 17.82
N SER A 450 0.32 -11.58 17.26
CA SER A 450 1.48 -10.81 16.78
C SER A 450 1.80 -9.58 17.64
N PHE A 451 0.84 -9.04 18.39
CA PHE A 451 1.05 -7.91 19.31
C PHE A 451 1.52 -8.38 20.70
N PRO A 452 2.26 -7.54 21.44
CA PRO A 452 2.65 -7.82 22.83
C PRO A 452 1.47 -7.79 23.81
N TYR A 453 1.68 -8.36 25.00
CA TYR A 453 0.65 -8.58 26.03
C TYR A 453 -0.05 -7.31 26.55
N ASN A 454 0.56 -6.13 26.35
CA ASN A 454 -0.01 -4.84 26.74
C ASN A 454 -1.01 -4.26 25.72
N VAL A 455 -1.41 -5.05 24.70
CA VAL A 455 -2.37 -4.66 23.66
C VAL A 455 -3.60 -5.58 23.67
N GLU A 456 -4.79 -5.01 23.88
CA GLU A 456 -6.06 -5.74 23.71
C GLU A 456 -6.51 -5.66 22.24
N CYS A 457 -6.51 -6.78 21.51
CA CYS A 457 -6.97 -6.84 20.13
C CYS A 457 -8.47 -7.19 20.05
N SER A 458 -9.28 -6.36 19.38
CA SER A 458 -10.72 -6.57 19.26
C SER A 458 -11.29 -5.94 17.97
N THR A 459 -12.48 -6.36 17.54
CA THR A 459 -13.24 -5.60 16.52
C THR A 459 -14.23 -4.67 17.20
N ILE A 460 -14.46 -3.48 16.63
CA ILE A 460 -15.44 -2.51 17.15
C ILE A 460 -16.85 -3.13 17.29
N HIS A 461 -17.24 -3.98 16.33
CA HIS A 461 -18.49 -4.73 16.35
C HIS A 461 -18.57 -5.74 17.50
N SER A 462 -17.46 -6.38 17.88
CA SER A 462 -17.45 -7.32 19.01
C SER A 462 -17.55 -6.62 20.37
N MET A 463 -17.02 -5.40 20.50
CA MET A 463 -17.20 -4.57 21.70
C MET A 463 -18.65 -4.09 21.83
N ALA A 464 -19.22 -3.55 20.74
CA ALA A 464 -20.64 -3.16 20.68
C ALA A 464 -21.59 -4.35 20.91
N PHE A 465 -21.22 -5.55 20.43
CA PHE A 465 -21.99 -6.76 20.63
C PHE A 465 -22.03 -7.16 22.11
N ARG A 466 -20.87 -7.21 22.78
CA ARG A 466 -20.77 -7.48 24.23
C ARG A 466 -21.57 -6.48 25.07
N ALA A 467 -21.57 -5.20 24.70
CA ALA A 467 -22.28 -4.15 25.43
C ALA A 467 -23.81 -4.16 25.23
N ILE A 468 -24.27 -4.39 23.99
CA ILE A 468 -25.68 -4.22 23.57
C ILE A 468 -26.20 -5.42 22.77
N GLY A 469 -25.47 -5.88 21.75
CA GLY A 469 -25.93 -6.94 20.82
C GLY A 469 -26.36 -8.26 21.49
N VAL A 470 -25.71 -8.67 22.59
CA VAL A 470 -26.11 -9.84 23.39
C VAL A 470 -27.58 -9.77 23.83
N ARG A 471 -28.11 -8.58 24.16
CA ARG A 471 -29.51 -8.39 24.56
C ARG A 471 -30.49 -8.74 23.44
N TYR A 472 -30.09 -8.56 22.18
CA TYR A 472 -30.89 -8.90 21.00
C TYR A 472 -30.69 -10.38 20.59
N LYS A 473 -29.48 -10.96 20.73
CA LYS A 473 -29.24 -12.41 20.53
C LYS A 473 -30.09 -13.24 21.51
N ASN A 474 -30.09 -12.89 22.80
CA ASN A 474 -30.87 -13.59 23.84
C ASN A 474 -32.39 -13.53 23.61
N MET A 475 -32.90 -12.49 22.93
CA MET A 475 -34.33 -12.33 22.61
C MET A 475 -34.72 -12.96 21.25
N ARG A 476 -33.84 -13.76 20.62
CA ARG A 476 -33.96 -14.26 19.23
C ARG A 476 -34.29 -13.13 18.21
N LYS A 477 -33.84 -11.89 18.47
CA LYS A 477 -34.23 -10.66 17.74
C LYS A 477 -33.07 -9.99 16.99
N LEU A 478 -32.12 -10.79 16.50
CA LEU A 478 -30.97 -10.37 15.69
C LEU A 478 -31.19 -10.75 14.21
N SER A 479 -30.55 -10.04 13.27
CA SER A 479 -30.49 -10.39 11.85
C SER A 479 -29.16 -9.92 11.26
N ASN A 480 -28.57 -10.69 10.33
CA ASN A 480 -27.32 -10.29 9.66
C ASN A 480 -27.49 -8.95 8.92
N ASN A 481 -28.62 -8.77 8.21
CA ASN A 481 -28.89 -7.59 7.40
C ASN A 481 -30.40 -7.24 7.35
N LEU A 482 -30.73 -6.05 6.82
CA LEU A 482 -32.09 -5.57 6.58
C LEU A 482 -32.44 -5.73 5.08
N GLN A 483 -33.36 -6.65 4.77
CA GLN A 483 -33.71 -6.95 3.38
C GLN A 483 -34.71 -5.94 2.80
N VAL A 484 -34.38 -5.37 1.62
CA VAL A 484 -35.26 -4.46 0.86
C VAL A 484 -36.61 -5.11 0.55
N PHE A 485 -36.61 -6.43 0.33
CA PHE A 485 -37.84 -7.21 0.14
C PHE A 485 -38.79 -7.14 1.34
N ASP A 486 -38.30 -7.34 2.56
CA ASP A 486 -39.12 -7.32 3.78
C ASP A 486 -39.63 -5.91 4.10
N VAL A 487 -38.78 -4.90 3.91
CA VAL A 487 -39.16 -3.48 4.07
C VAL A 487 -40.32 -3.11 3.14
N ALA A 488 -40.34 -3.62 1.89
CA ALA A 488 -41.38 -3.29 0.92
C ALA A 488 -42.80 -3.69 1.32
N TRP A 489 -42.96 -4.67 2.22
CA TRP A 489 -44.26 -5.14 2.72
C TRP A 489 -44.78 -4.36 3.93
N VAL A 490 -43.91 -3.65 4.65
CA VAL A 490 -44.21 -2.97 5.92
C VAL A 490 -44.34 -1.44 5.76
N LEU A 491 -43.93 -0.89 4.62
CA LEU A 491 -44.08 0.54 4.34
C LEU A 491 -45.56 0.99 4.25
N PRO A 492 -45.85 2.23 4.71
CA PRO A 492 -47.22 2.74 4.74
C PRO A 492 -47.81 2.90 3.32
N LYS A 493 -49.14 2.82 3.22
CA LYS A 493 -49.89 3.03 1.96
C LYS A 493 -49.48 4.36 1.32
N GLY A 494 -48.96 4.29 0.09
CA GLY A 494 -48.38 5.43 -0.63
C GLY A 494 -46.84 5.40 -0.76
N LEU A 495 -46.13 4.73 0.15
CA LEU A 495 -44.66 4.53 0.09
C LEU A 495 -44.26 3.06 -0.19
N GLY A 496 -45.20 2.19 -0.57
CA GLY A 496 -44.89 0.78 -0.88
C GLY A 496 -44.02 0.59 -2.13
N GLY A 497 -43.56 -0.66 -2.33
CA GLY A 497 -42.80 -1.08 -3.51
C GLY A 497 -41.27 -1.00 -3.36
N PHE A 498 -40.55 -1.83 -4.13
CA PHE A 498 -39.12 -2.08 -3.94
C PHE A 498 -38.22 -0.84 -4.07
N VAL A 499 -38.56 0.10 -4.95
CA VAL A 499 -37.83 1.38 -5.11
C VAL A 499 -37.86 2.19 -3.81
N ASN A 500 -39.04 2.40 -3.24
CA ASN A 500 -39.21 3.15 -1.99
C ASN A 500 -38.60 2.40 -0.81
N ALA A 501 -38.73 1.06 -0.78
CA ALA A 501 -38.07 0.21 0.20
C ALA A 501 -36.55 0.33 0.16
N LYS A 502 -35.94 0.40 -1.03
CA LYS A 502 -34.52 0.65 -1.20
C LYS A 502 -34.12 2.01 -0.64
N VAL A 503 -34.87 3.07 -0.91
CA VAL A 503 -34.62 4.43 -0.39
C VAL A 503 -34.68 4.45 1.15
N VAL A 504 -35.70 3.82 1.76
CA VAL A 504 -35.83 3.74 3.23
C VAL A 504 -34.72 2.88 3.87
N THR A 505 -34.37 1.75 3.25
CA THR A 505 -33.27 0.88 3.69
C THR A 505 -31.92 1.62 3.64
N GLN A 506 -31.64 2.34 2.54
CA GLN A 506 -30.44 3.17 2.43
C GLN A 506 -30.44 4.32 3.44
N THR A 507 -31.59 4.92 3.73
CA THR A 507 -31.73 5.97 4.76
C THR A 507 -31.35 5.43 6.15
N LEU A 508 -31.72 4.18 6.46
CA LEU A 508 -31.31 3.51 7.71
C LEU A 508 -29.80 3.21 7.75
N HIS A 509 -29.20 2.63 6.71
CA HIS A 509 -27.75 2.40 6.69
C HIS A 509 -26.96 3.73 6.75
N ASN A 510 -27.43 4.78 6.07
CA ASN A 510 -26.82 6.11 6.16
C ASN A 510 -26.85 6.65 7.61
N PHE A 511 -27.96 6.45 8.32
CA PHE A 511 -28.09 6.81 9.74
C PHE A 511 -27.23 5.93 10.65
N TRP A 512 -27.15 4.63 10.43
CA TRP A 512 -26.29 3.75 11.25
C TRP A 512 -24.81 4.07 11.04
N ALA A 513 -24.41 4.47 9.83
CA ALA A 513 -23.05 4.92 9.53
C ALA A 513 -22.73 6.32 10.06
N SER A 514 -23.71 7.18 10.35
CA SER A 514 -23.51 8.58 10.77
C SER A 514 -23.23 8.74 12.27
N VAL A 515 -22.91 9.97 12.70
CA VAL A 515 -22.76 10.31 14.13
C VAL A 515 -24.05 10.88 14.76
N ASP A 516 -25.08 11.09 13.95
CA ASP A 516 -26.29 11.85 14.30
C ASP A 516 -27.22 11.09 15.24
N GLN A 517 -28.05 11.81 16.00
CA GLN A 517 -28.82 11.25 17.12
C GLN A 517 -30.18 10.65 16.71
N CYS A 518 -30.73 11.05 15.56
CA CYS A 518 -32.01 10.61 15.02
C CYS A 518 -31.99 10.54 13.48
N VAL A 519 -32.99 9.91 12.87
CA VAL A 519 -33.09 9.78 11.41
C VAL A 519 -33.76 11.03 10.82
N GLY A 520 -32.97 12.04 10.45
CA GLY A 520 -33.44 13.21 9.72
C GLY A 520 -33.32 13.10 8.19
N PRO A 521 -33.84 14.10 7.44
CA PRO A 521 -33.90 14.12 5.98
C PRO A 521 -32.53 14.13 5.28
N GLU A 522 -31.46 14.55 5.97
CA GLU A 522 -30.07 14.49 5.51
C GLU A 522 -29.56 13.07 5.25
N HIS A 523 -30.16 12.06 5.89
CA HIS A 523 -29.85 10.65 5.63
C HIS A 523 -30.49 10.11 4.34
N VAL A 524 -31.48 10.80 3.77
CA VAL A 524 -32.19 10.35 2.56
C VAL A 524 -31.31 10.59 1.32
N PRO A 525 -31.07 9.59 0.46
CA PRO A 525 -30.25 9.74 -0.75
C PRO A 525 -30.71 10.91 -1.63
N HIS A 526 -29.77 11.83 -1.94
CA HIS A 526 -30.03 12.98 -2.82
C HIS A 526 -30.55 12.63 -4.22
N LYS A 527 -30.34 11.38 -4.67
CA LYS A 527 -30.88 10.82 -5.91
C LYS A 527 -31.16 9.32 -5.75
N TYR A 528 -32.20 8.84 -6.41
CA TYR A 528 -32.50 7.41 -6.56
C TYR A 528 -33.08 7.12 -7.95
N LYS A 529 -33.17 5.87 -8.39
CA LYS A 529 -33.90 5.52 -9.63
C LYS A 529 -35.37 5.32 -9.32
N ASN A 530 -36.26 5.97 -10.07
CA ASN A 530 -37.69 5.72 -9.98
C ASN A 530 -38.10 4.39 -10.64
N THR A 531 -39.39 4.07 -10.62
CA THR A 531 -39.97 2.83 -11.22
C THR A 531 -39.73 2.67 -12.72
N HIS A 532 -39.30 3.72 -13.43
CA HIS A 532 -38.94 3.70 -14.84
C HIS A 532 -37.42 3.66 -15.07
N GLY A 533 -36.63 3.46 -14.02
CA GLY A 533 -35.16 3.44 -14.05
C GLY A 533 -34.51 4.82 -14.17
N MET A 534 -35.30 5.90 -14.26
CA MET A 534 -34.82 7.27 -14.44
C MET A 534 -34.38 7.88 -13.11
N PRO A 535 -33.33 8.71 -13.07
CA PRO A 535 -32.87 9.37 -11.86
C PRO A 535 -33.89 10.42 -11.39
N GLU A 536 -34.39 10.25 -10.16
CA GLU A 536 -35.27 11.18 -9.47
C GLU A 536 -34.54 11.79 -8.26
N TYR A 537 -34.81 13.07 -7.99
CA TYR A 537 -34.33 13.81 -6.84
C TYR A 537 -35.52 14.04 -5.90
N PRO A 538 -35.50 13.56 -4.64
CA PRO A 538 -36.61 13.77 -3.73
C PRO A 538 -36.69 15.25 -3.34
N ASP A 539 -37.89 15.83 -3.44
CA ASP A 539 -38.24 17.08 -2.77
C ASP A 539 -38.22 16.92 -1.24
N ASP A 540 -38.21 18.03 -0.51
CA ASP A 540 -38.08 18.00 0.96
C ASP A 540 -39.28 17.34 1.66
N HIS A 541 -40.46 17.34 1.06
CA HIS A 541 -41.62 16.61 1.57
C HIS A 541 -41.44 15.08 1.42
N LYS A 542 -40.92 14.62 0.27
CA LYS A 542 -40.51 13.21 0.08
C LYS A 542 -39.39 12.82 1.03
N LYS A 543 -38.38 13.67 1.26
CA LYS A 543 -37.32 13.39 2.25
C LYS A 543 -37.90 13.22 3.65
N MET A 544 -38.78 14.12 4.09
CA MET A 544 -39.46 14.00 5.39
C MET A 544 -40.32 12.73 5.48
N ALA A 545 -40.98 12.34 4.39
CA ALA A 545 -41.76 11.10 4.33
C ALA A 545 -40.89 9.83 4.42
N PHE A 546 -39.75 9.78 3.71
CA PHE A 546 -38.79 8.67 3.78
C PHE A 546 -38.08 8.59 5.13
N ALA A 547 -37.59 9.72 5.66
CA ALA A 547 -36.98 9.79 7.00
C ALA A 547 -37.98 9.40 8.09
N GLY A 548 -39.23 9.88 8.01
CA GLY A 548 -40.30 9.49 8.94
C GLY A 548 -40.73 8.03 8.85
N ALA A 549 -40.55 7.36 7.70
CA ALA A 549 -40.72 5.92 7.58
C ALA A 549 -39.53 5.14 8.18
N ALA A 550 -38.30 5.59 7.91
CA ALA A 550 -37.08 5.03 8.47
C ALA A 550 -37.03 5.14 10.00
N GLN A 551 -37.32 6.32 10.57
CA GLN A 551 -37.41 6.53 12.02
C GLN A 551 -38.42 5.56 12.66
N LYS A 552 -39.62 5.39 12.06
CA LYS A 552 -40.63 4.47 12.59
C LYS A 552 -40.15 3.01 12.61
N LEU A 553 -39.45 2.56 11.57
CA LEU A 553 -38.82 1.23 11.54
C LEU A 553 -37.76 1.11 12.64
N TRP A 554 -36.86 2.09 12.75
CA TRP A 554 -35.84 2.16 13.79
C TRP A 554 -36.43 2.08 15.20
N ASP A 555 -37.49 2.84 15.49
CA ASP A 555 -38.20 2.80 16.77
C ASP A 555 -38.75 1.40 17.09
N GLN A 556 -39.13 0.60 16.08
CA GLN A 556 -39.55 -0.80 16.26
C GLN A 556 -38.36 -1.76 16.41
N MET A 557 -37.23 -1.47 15.76
CA MET A 557 -35.98 -2.25 15.87
C MET A 557 -35.38 -2.14 17.27
N VAL A 558 -35.30 -0.93 17.83
CA VAL A 558 -34.73 -0.67 19.16
C VAL A 558 -35.52 -1.36 20.28
N GLN A 559 -36.86 -1.44 20.19
CA GLN A 559 -37.70 -2.09 21.19
C GLN A 559 -37.30 -3.55 21.46
N LEU A 560 -36.98 -3.88 22.72
CA LEU A 560 -36.71 -5.25 23.20
C LEU A 560 -38.01 -6.07 23.40
N LYS A 561 -38.93 -6.02 22.43
CA LYS A 561 -40.14 -6.85 22.39
C LYS A 561 -40.02 -7.83 21.23
N SER A 562 -40.38 -9.10 21.47
CA SER A 562 -40.49 -10.11 20.41
C SER A 562 -41.55 -9.71 19.38
N ARG A 563 -41.28 -9.95 18.10
CA ARG A 563 -42.16 -9.69 16.96
C ARG A 563 -41.97 -10.77 15.89
N ARG A 564 -43.02 -11.04 15.11
CA ARG A 564 -42.99 -12.07 14.04
C ARG A 564 -42.33 -11.59 12.74
N GLU A 565 -42.29 -10.29 12.50
CA GLU A 565 -41.72 -9.69 11.29
C GLU A 565 -40.21 -9.46 11.42
N ARG A 566 -39.42 -10.17 10.59
CA ARG A 566 -37.94 -10.08 10.55
C ARG A 566 -37.41 -8.67 10.34
N VAL A 567 -38.17 -7.79 9.69
CA VAL A 567 -37.80 -6.39 9.41
C VAL A 567 -37.50 -5.57 10.68
N TYR A 568 -38.02 -5.98 11.85
CA TYR A 568 -37.75 -5.31 13.12
C TYR A 568 -36.60 -5.93 13.91
N ASN A 569 -35.89 -6.93 13.38
CA ASN A 569 -34.73 -7.51 14.05
C ASN A 569 -33.55 -6.53 14.02
N MET A 570 -32.74 -6.54 15.08
CA MET A 570 -31.58 -5.66 15.18
C MET A 570 -30.45 -6.16 14.28
N THR A 571 -29.87 -5.26 13.49
CA THR A 571 -28.70 -5.53 12.63
C THR A 571 -27.38 -5.26 13.39
N HIS A 572 -26.26 -5.72 12.82
CA HIS A 572 -24.92 -5.43 13.37
C HIS A 572 -24.61 -3.93 13.39
N ASP A 573 -24.90 -3.23 12.29
CA ASP A 573 -24.85 -1.77 12.19
C ASP A 573 -25.76 -1.08 13.23
N GLY A 574 -26.97 -1.63 13.44
CA GLY A 574 -27.95 -1.08 14.36
C GLY A 574 -27.52 -1.13 15.83
N TYR A 575 -27.00 -2.27 16.33
CA TYR A 575 -26.50 -2.30 17.71
C TYR A 575 -25.19 -1.51 17.86
N LEU A 576 -24.37 -1.38 16.80
CA LEU A 576 -23.21 -0.48 16.80
C LEU A 576 -23.64 0.99 16.93
N LYS A 577 -24.68 1.41 16.20
CA LYS A 577 -25.27 2.76 16.33
C LYS A 577 -25.81 3.00 17.75
N LEU A 578 -26.56 2.05 18.32
CA LEU A 578 -26.99 2.13 19.72
C LEU A 578 -25.82 2.27 20.70
N TRP A 579 -24.69 1.60 20.42
CA TRP A 579 -23.49 1.72 21.25
C TRP A 579 -22.85 3.10 21.10
N GLN A 580 -22.69 3.63 19.89
CA GLN A 580 -22.23 5.02 19.68
C GLN A 580 -23.12 6.05 20.39
N LEU A 581 -24.44 5.90 20.32
CA LEU A 581 -25.40 6.78 20.99
C LEU A 581 -25.29 6.70 22.53
N SER A 582 -24.82 5.57 23.08
CA SER A 582 -24.56 5.42 24.53
C SER A 582 -23.28 6.11 25.03
N ARG A 583 -22.46 6.71 24.13
CA ARG A 583 -21.22 7.44 24.43
C ARG A 583 -20.22 6.65 25.29
N PRO A 584 -19.80 5.44 24.88
CA PRO A 584 -18.93 4.57 25.66
C PRO A 584 -17.61 5.26 25.97
N GLN A 585 -17.14 5.10 27.21
CA GLN A 585 -15.82 5.56 27.64
C GLN A 585 -14.86 4.37 27.72
N LEU A 586 -13.63 4.57 27.23
CA LEU A 586 -12.59 3.55 27.10
C LEU A 586 -11.33 3.93 27.90
N ASP A 587 -11.49 4.63 29.02
CA ASP A 587 -10.40 5.21 29.85
C ASP A 587 -9.43 4.18 30.47
N ARG A 588 -9.59 2.88 30.17
CA ARG A 588 -8.66 1.82 30.56
C ARG A 588 -7.45 1.66 29.62
N TYR A 589 -7.34 2.48 28.58
CA TYR A 589 -6.21 2.47 27.64
C TYR A 589 -5.58 3.85 27.51
N ASP A 590 -4.27 3.87 27.35
CA ASP A 590 -3.46 5.09 27.22
C ASP A 590 -3.42 5.56 25.75
N ALA A 591 -3.54 4.61 24.79
CA ALA A 591 -3.82 4.93 23.39
C ALA A 591 -4.62 3.83 22.65
N ILE A 592 -5.33 4.24 21.59
CA ILE A 592 -6.07 3.36 20.68
C ILE A 592 -5.38 3.32 19.31
N PHE A 593 -5.12 2.13 18.79
CA PHE A 593 -4.70 1.90 17.42
C PHE A 593 -5.91 1.52 16.55
N SER A 594 -5.94 2.03 15.32
CA SER A 594 -6.84 1.57 14.27
C SER A 594 -6.04 1.34 13.00
N ASP A 595 -5.95 0.10 12.54
CA ASP A 595 -5.44 -0.25 11.22
C ASP A 595 -6.58 -0.17 10.17
N GLU A 596 -6.21 -0.05 8.90
CA GLU A 596 -7.12 0.17 7.76
C GLU A 596 -8.18 1.29 7.98
N ALA A 597 -7.79 2.37 8.67
CA ALA A 597 -8.70 3.44 9.10
C ALA A 597 -9.44 4.17 7.96
N GLN A 598 -9.02 4.03 6.70
CA GLN A 598 -9.76 4.55 5.54
C GLN A 598 -11.13 3.87 5.31
N ASP A 599 -11.31 2.64 5.79
CA ASP A 599 -12.55 1.86 5.59
C ASP A 599 -13.54 1.98 6.76
N CYS A 600 -13.22 2.78 7.78
CA CYS A 600 -14.13 3.02 8.89
C CYS A 600 -15.32 3.91 8.49
N THR A 601 -16.49 3.61 9.02
CA THR A 601 -17.67 4.47 8.95
C THR A 601 -17.59 5.63 9.96
N PRO A 602 -18.27 6.76 9.73
CA PRO A 602 -18.30 7.89 10.67
C PRO A 602 -18.73 7.51 12.10
N VAL A 603 -19.64 6.56 12.28
CA VAL A 603 -20.06 6.03 13.59
C VAL A 603 -18.90 5.40 14.39
N ILE A 604 -18.02 4.64 13.72
CA ILE A 604 -16.82 4.04 14.33
C ILE A 604 -15.83 5.15 14.74
N MET A 605 -15.59 6.11 13.84
CA MET A 605 -14.72 7.24 14.13
C MET A 605 -15.29 8.15 15.24
N GLY A 606 -16.61 8.29 15.34
CA GLY A 606 -17.28 9.00 16.44
C GLY A 606 -17.04 8.33 17.80
N ILE A 607 -17.05 7.00 17.87
CA ILE A 607 -16.67 6.26 19.08
C ILE A 607 -15.19 6.50 19.42
N MET A 608 -14.28 6.40 18.45
CA MET A 608 -12.84 6.51 18.69
C MET A 608 -12.37 7.92 19.06
N LEU A 609 -12.94 8.96 18.42
CA LEU A 609 -12.53 10.35 18.60
C LEU A 609 -13.12 10.99 19.86
N SER A 610 -14.17 10.40 20.45
CA SER A 610 -14.77 10.86 21.71
C SER A 610 -14.05 10.36 22.98
N GLN A 611 -13.00 9.55 22.84
CA GLN A 611 -12.16 9.09 23.96
C GLN A 611 -11.11 10.13 24.35
N ASN A 612 -10.61 10.11 25.59
CA ASN A 612 -9.61 11.08 26.07
C ASN A 612 -8.15 10.70 25.74
N CYS A 613 -7.89 9.40 25.56
CA CYS A 613 -6.57 8.81 25.29
C CYS A 613 -5.92 9.27 23.98
N GLY A 614 -4.71 8.83 23.70
CA GLY A 614 -4.09 8.96 22.37
C GLY A 614 -4.82 8.12 21.30
N LYS A 615 -4.74 8.52 20.02
CA LYS A 615 -5.25 7.74 18.88
C LYS A 615 -4.21 7.69 17.77
N ILE A 616 -3.88 6.50 17.28
CA ILE A 616 -3.02 6.27 16.13
C ILE A 616 -3.85 5.64 15.01
N LEU A 617 -4.10 6.41 13.96
CA LEU A 617 -4.89 6.03 12.79
C LEU A 617 -3.93 5.65 11.66
N VAL A 618 -3.95 4.38 11.26
CA VAL A 618 -3.04 3.79 10.27
C VAL A 618 -3.86 3.23 9.11
N GLY A 619 -3.35 3.37 7.90
CA GLY A 619 -3.99 2.79 6.73
C GLY A 619 -3.50 3.38 5.41
N ASP A 620 -4.10 2.91 4.32
CA ASP A 620 -3.81 3.35 2.97
C ASP A 620 -5.04 4.05 2.36
N PRO A 621 -5.03 5.38 2.17
CA PRO A 621 -6.18 6.11 1.63
C PRO A 621 -6.53 5.68 0.19
N HIS A 622 -5.65 4.95 -0.51
CA HIS A 622 -5.84 4.46 -1.86
C HIS A 622 -6.23 2.97 -1.93
N GLN A 623 -6.34 2.30 -0.78
CA GLN A 623 -6.98 0.98 -0.67
C GLN A 623 -8.42 1.04 -0.13
N GLN A 624 -8.99 2.24 0.01
CA GLN A 624 -10.40 2.40 0.39
C GLN A 624 -11.30 1.82 -0.71
N ILE A 625 -12.04 0.75 -0.39
CA ILE A 625 -12.93 0.07 -1.36
C ILE A 625 -14.29 -0.34 -0.77
N TYR A 626 -14.56 -0.01 0.49
CA TYR A 626 -15.84 -0.28 1.16
C TYR A 626 -16.74 0.97 1.27
N THR A 627 -16.58 1.96 0.39
CA THR A 627 -17.43 3.17 0.30
C THR A 627 -18.92 2.84 0.16
N PHE A 628 -19.25 1.72 -0.50
CA PHE A 628 -20.63 1.21 -0.61
C PHE A 628 -21.26 0.80 0.73
N ARG A 629 -20.46 0.61 1.80
CA ARG A 629 -20.91 0.42 3.19
C ARG A 629 -20.99 1.73 4.00
N GLY A 630 -20.91 2.89 3.34
CA GLY A 630 -20.85 4.19 4.01
C GLY A 630 -19.50 4.51 4.66
N ALA A 631 -18.44 3.78 4.31
CA ALA A 631 -17.09 4.09 4.76
C ALA A 631 -16.64 5.46 4.20
N VAL A 632 -16.12 6.33 5.08
CA VAL A 632 -15.61 7.65 4.73
C VAL A 632 -14.12 7.66 5.03
N ASN A 633 -13.32 8.29 4.15
CA ASN A 633 -11.86 8.19 4.24
C ASN A 633 -11.33 8.97 5.46
N ALA A 634 -11.30 8.33 6.63
CA ALA A 634 -10.97 8.99 7.89
C ALA A 634 -9.54 9.57 7.88
N LEU A 635 -8.62 8.91 7.16
CA LEU A 635 -7.26 9.38 6.90
C LEU A 635 -7.20 10.73 6.18
N HIS A 636 -8.23 11.10 5.41
CA HIS A 636 -8.42 12.47 4.90
C HIS A 636 -9.33 13.34 5.77
N ALA A 637 -10.49 12.84 6.21
CA ALA A 637 -11.54 13.66 6.84
C ALA A 637 -11.23 14.11 8.27
N VAL A 638 -10.54 13.30 9.07
CA VAL A 638 -10.33 13.55 10.51
C VAL A 638 -9.22 14.62 10.76
N PRO A 639 -9.42 15.62 11.64
CA PRO A 639 -8.35 16.53 12.04
C PRO A 639 -7.24 15.77 12.79
N HIS A 640 -5.98 16.18 12.63
CA HIS A 640 -4.84 15.47 13.22
C HIS A 640 -3.84 16.43 13.87
N THR A 641 -3.16 15.93 14.89
CA THR A 641 -2.03 16.62 15.57
C THR A 641 -0.71 16.36 14.84
N HIS A 642 -0.51 15.13 14.37
CA HIS A 642 0.73 14.68 13.75
C HIS A 642 0.40 13.82 12.53
N ILE A 643 1.25 13.88 11.49
CA ILE A 643 1.10 13.08 10.27
C ILE A 643 2.47 12.56 9.81
N TYR A 644 2.53 11.24 9.67
CA TYR A 644 3.66 10.47 9.17
C TYR A 644 3.26 9.77 7.87
N TYR A 645 4.26 9.38 7.08
CA TYR A 645 4.08 8.63 5.85
C TYR A 645 4.89 7.35 5.93
N LEU A 646 4.38 6.26 5.35
CA LEU A 646 5.16 5.07 5.03
C LEU A 646 5.07 4.85 3.52
N THR A 647 6.19 4.99 2.82
CA THR A 647 6.24 5.00 1.35
C THR A 647 6.98 3.81 0.75
N GLN A 648 7.85 3.13 1.51
CA GLN A 648 8.59 1.94 1.08
C GLN A 648 7.83 0.63 1.35
N SER A 649 7.50 -0.12 0.30
CA SER A 649 6.84 -1.43 0.38
C SER A 649 7.84 -2.57 0.60
N PHE A 650 7.58 -3.44 1.57
CA PHE A 650 8.32 -4.70 1.78
C PHE A 650 7.73 -5.88 0.98
N ARG A 651 6.69 -5.65 0.16
CA ARG A 651 5.95 -6.72 -0.56
C ARG A 651 6.46 -7.01 -1.97
N PHE A 652 6.95 -5.99 -2.68
CA PHE A 652 7.25 -6.06 -4.11
C PHE A 652 8.39 -5.14 -4.55
N GLY A 653 8.99 -5.48 -5.70
CA GLY A 653 10.09 -4.75 -6.33
C GLY A 653 9.72 -3.48 -7.10
N SER A 654 10.73 -2.89 -7.75
CA SER A 654 10.65 -1.59 -8.46
C SER A 654 9.56 -1.52 -9.53
N GLU A 655 9.37 -2.58 -10.30
CA GLU A 655 8.47 -2.60 -11.46
C GLU A 655 6.98 -2.56 -11.06
N ILE A 656 6.61 -3.34 -10.04
CA ILE A 656 5.25 -3.35 -9.48
C ILE A 656 4.99 -2.04 -8.74
N ALA A 657 5.98 -1.55 -7.97
CA ALA A 657 5.92 -0.25 -7.31
C ALA A 657 5.72 0.91 -8.30
N TYR A 658 6.40 0.87 -9.46
CA TYR A 658 6.30 1.92 -10.49
C TYR A 658 4.89 2.02 -11.07
N ILE A 659 4.23 0.89 -11.32
CA ILE A 659 2.87 0.86 -11.85
C ILE A 659 1.86 1.38 -10.82
N GLY A 660 2.03 1.00 -9.56
CA GLY A 660 1.27 1.59 -8.46
C GLY A 660 1.47 3.10 -8.39
N ALA A 661 2.72 3.58 -8.37
CA ALA A 661 3.05 5.00 -8.36
C ALA A 661 2.49 5.76 -9.57
N ALA A 662 2.55 5.19 -10.78
CA ALA A 662 2.04 5.78 -12.00
C ALA A 662 0.51 5.97 -11.95
N ILE A 663 -0.24 4.99 -11.44
CA ILE A 663 -1.70 5.10 -11.23
C ILE A 663 -2.02 6.16 -10.17
N LEU A 664 -1.30 6.16 -9.04
CA LEU A 664 -1.49 7.15 -7.98
C LEU A 664 -1.19 8.59 -8.43
N ASP A 665 -0.15 8.82 -9.22
CA ASP A 665 0.25 10.14 -9.72
C ASP A 665 -0.64 10.61 -10.90
N SER A 666 -0.85 9.79 -11.92
CA SER A 666 -1.62 10.20 -13.11
C SER A 666 -3.13 10.17 -12.95
N CYS A 667 -3.70 9.20 -12.22
CA CYS A 667 -5.16 9.15 -11.99
C CYS A 667 -5.56 9.91 -10.72
N LYS A 668 -4.84 9.71 -9.60
CA LYS A 668 -5.20 10.26 -8.29
C LYS A 668 -4.41 11.51 -7.85
N LYS A 669 -3.40 11.95 -8.63
CA LYS A 669 -2.58 13.17 -8.37
C LYS A 669 -1.87 13.18 -7.01
N VAL A 670 -1.50 12.01 -6.52
CA VAL A 670 -0.84 11.81 -5.22
C VAL A 670 0.57 12.41 -5.24
N LYS A 671 0.96 13.12 -4.16
CA LYS A 671 2.26 13.81 -4.05
C LYS A 671 3.40 12.92 -3.55
N GLN A 672 3.07 11.86 -2.81
CA GLN A 672 4.01 10.86 -2.34
C GLN A 672 4.20 9.78 -3.41
N ILE A 673 5.40 9.23 -3.50
CA ILE A 673 5.77 8.23 -4.50
C ILE A 673 5.87 6.89 -3.79
N LEU A 674 5.20 5.87 -4.30
CA LEU A 674 5.35 4.50 -3.82
C LEU A 674 6.73 3.97 -4.22
N VAL A 675 7.50 3.50 -3.24
CA VAL A 675 8.79 2.84 -3.44
C VAL A 675 8.64 1.36 -3.08
N GLY A 676 9.41 0.48 -3.71
CA GLY A 676 9.42 -0.95 -3.42
C GLY A 676 10.58 -1.36 -2.52
N GLY A 677 10.73 -2.66 -2.31
CA GLY A 677 11.89 -3.25 -1.66
C GLY A 677 12.99 -3.59 -2.65
N ASN A 678 14.11 -4.13 -2.15
CA ASN A 678 15.21 -4.65 -2.97
C ASN A 678 14.90 -6.03 -3.59
N GLN A 679 13.62 -6.32 -3.84
CA GLN A 679 13.12 -7.58 -4.38
C GLN A 679 13.06 -7.47 -5.91
N ASP A 680 13.47 -8.49 -6.65
CA ASP A 680 13.21 -8.57 -8.09
C ASP A 680 11.70 -8.76 -8.33
N GLY A 681 11.15 -8.09 -9.36
CA GLY A 681 9.75 -8.22 -9.73
C GLY A 681 9.53 -8.01 -11.23
N SER A 682 8.68 -8.83 -11.85
CA SER A 682 8.38 -8.76 -13.29
C SER A 682 6.93 -8.39 -13.59
N VAL A 683 6.74 -7.69 -14.71
CA VAL A 683 5.45 -7.17 -15.20
C VAL A 683 5.16 -7.63 -16.64
N ARG A 684 6.21 -7.77 -17.46
CA ARG A 684 6.10 -7.90 -18.92
C ARG A 684 5.67 -9.31 -19.37
N GLY A 685 5.50 -10.24 -18.43
CA GLY A 685 5.22 -11.64 -18.69
C GLY A 685 6.42 -12.36 -19.32
N GLU A 686 7.62 -12.09 -18.80
CA GLU A 686 8.91 -12.50 -19.38
C GLU A 686 9.10 -14.02 -19.37
N ASP A 687 8.62 -14.71 -18.34
CA ASP A 687 8.53 -16.17 -18.39
C ASP A 687 7.44 -16.62 -19.38
N THR A 688 7.90 -17.38 -20.38
CA THR A 688 7.08 -17.96 -21.43
C THR A 688 6.38 -19.23 -20.94
N GLN A 689 7.00 -19.97 -20.00
CA GLN A 689 6.49 -21.22 -19.45
C GLN A 689 5.28 -20.93 -18.57
N THR A 690 5.40 -20.03 -17.59
CA THR A 690 4.27 -19.57 -16.77
C THR A 690 3.09 -19.09 -17.62
N LEU A 691 3.31 -18.31 -18.68
CA LEU A 691 2.21 -17.87 -19.54
C LEU A 691 1.60 -19.00 -20.39
N GLN A 692 2.35 -20.04 -20.74
CA GLN A 692 1.80 -21.26 -21.34
C GLN A 692 1.01 -22.08 -20.32
N HIS A 693 1.52 -22.28 -19.11
CA HIS A 693 0.79 -22.98 -18.02
C HIS A 693 -0.50 -22.25 -17.62
N LEU A 694 -0.48 -20.91 -17.53
CA LEU A 694 -1.66 -20.05 -17.33
C LEU A 694 -2.73 -20.22 -18.43
N LYS A 695 -2.30 -20.40 -19.68
CA LYS A 695 -3.19 -20.66 -20.83
C LYS A 695 -3.74 -22.07 -20.83
N LEU A 696 -2.91 -23.06 -20.48
CA LEU A 696 -3.23 -24.49 -20.48
C LEU A 696 -3.89 -24.97 -19.17
N GLY A 697 -4.11 -24.10 -18.19
CA GLY A 697 -4.68 -24.47 -16.89
C GLY A 697 -3.80 -25.45 -16.10
N GLN A 698 -2.48 -25.30 -16.17
CA GLN A 698 -1.50 -26.17 -15.50
C GLN A 698 -0.85 -25.47 -14.29
N ARG A 699 -0.57 -26.24 -13.24
CA ARG A 699 0.13 -25.76 -12.04
C ARG A 699 1.54 -25.28 -12.35
N LEU A 700 1.98 -24.18 -11.72
CA LEU A 700 3.38 -23.77 -11.72
C LEU A 700 4.20 -24.61 -10.72
N SER A 701 5.50 -24.74 -11.00
CA SER A 701 6.48 -25.35 -10.09
C SER A 701 6.76 -24.49 -8.85
N GLU A 702 6.66 -23.16 -8.96
CA GLU A 702 6.88 -22.21 -7.87
C GLU A 702 5.70 -21.25 -7.69
N GLY A 703 5.36 -20.99 -6.42
CA GLY A 703 4.52 -19.87 -5.98
C GLY A 703 3.00 -20.02 -6.22
N SER A 704 2.24 -19.12 -5.59
CA SER A 704 0.78 -19.03 -5.77
C SER A 704 0.42 -18.12 -6.95
N VAL A 705 -0.42 -18.59 -7.87
CA VAL A 705 -1.07 -17.75 -8.88
C VAL A 705 -2.45 -17.32 -8.40
N ALA A 706 -2.73 -16.02 -8.40
CA ALA A 706 -4.08 -15.47 -8.23
C ALA A 706 -4.57 -14.73 -9.48
N ILE A 707 -5.78 -15.05 -9.94
CA ILE A 707 -6.52 -14.28 -10.95
C ILE A 707 -7.55 -13.41 -10.22
N LEU A 708 -7.38 -12.08 -10.31
CA LEU A 708 -8.13 -11.09 -9.56
C LEU A 708 -9.02 -10.24 -10.47
N SER A 709 -10.32 -10.20 -10.13
CA SER A 709 -11.35 -9.55 -10.93
C SER A 709 -12.13 -8.45 -10.22
N ARG A 710 -12.75 -7.56 -11.01
CA ARG A 710 -13.66 -6.52 -10.53
C ARG A 710 -15.03 -7.09 -10.12
N CYS A 711 -15.50 -8.16 -10.78
CA CYS A 711 -16.86 -8.71 -10.63
C CYS A 711 -16.92 -10.24 -10.49
N ASN A 712 -17.91 -10.75 -9.74
CA ASN A 712 -18.12 -12.20 -9.53
C ASN A 712 -18.41 -12.95 -10.86
N VAL A 713 -19.06 -12.30 -11.84
CA VAL A 713 -19.29 -12.85 -13.20
C VAL A 713 -17.99 -13.24 -13.90
N THR A 714 -16.95 -12.43 -13.71
CA THR A 714 -15.62 -12.65 -14.30
C THR A 714 -14.91 -13.81 -13.61
N VAL A 715 -15.00 -13.88 -12.27
CA VAL A 715 -14.46 -15.01 -11.48
C VAL A 715 -15.09 -16.34 -11.91
N PHE A 716 -16.42 -16.38 -12.10
CA PHE A 716 -17.12 -17.56 -12.64
C PHE A 716 -16.66 -17.85 -14.09
N SER A 717 -16.55 -16.84 -14.94
CA SER A 717 -16.12 -17.02 -16.33
C SER A 717 -14.68 -17.57 -16.44
N GLU A 718 -13.78 -17.15 -15.54
CA GLU A 718 -12.41 -17.67 -15.44
C GLU A 718 -12.34 -19.08 -14.85
N ALA A 719 -13.16 -19.40 -13.85
CA ALA A 719 -13.30 -20.77 -13.33
C ALA A 719 -13.78 -21.74 -14.42
N VAL A 720 -14.77 -21.31 -15.23
CA VAL A 720 -15.21 -22.05 -16.42
C VAL A 720 -14.07 -22.16 -17.44
N ARG A 721 -13.36 -21.07 -17.77
CA ARG A 721 -12.25 -21.09 -18.74
C ARG A 721 -11.14 -22.08 -18.34
N LEU A 722 -10.71 -22.06 -17.08
CA LEU A 722 -9.63 -22.94 -16.60
C LEU A 722 -10.05 -24.41 -16.58
N THR A 723 -11.31 -24.71 -16.21
CA THR A 723 -11.81 -26.09 -16.13
C THR A 723 -12.31 -26.65 -17.47
N ASP A 724 -12.69 -25.81 -18.44
CA ASP A 724 -12.92 -26.21 -19.84
C ASP A 724 -11.58 -26.51 -20.56
N VAL A 725 -10.48 -25.80 -20.26
CA VAL A 725 -9.17 -26.06 -20.88
C VAL A 725 -8.43 -27.24 -20.25
N ASN A 726 -8.45 -27.36 -18.91
CA ASN A 726 -7.90 -28.51 -18.20
C ASN A 726 -8.91 -29.08 -17.20
N PRO A 727 -9.61 -30.18 -17.54
CA PRO A 727 -10.54 -30.85 -16.62
C PRO A 727 -9.91 -31.38 -15.32
N SER A 728 -8.58 -31.49 -15.23
CA SER A 728 -7.87 -31.89 -14.00
C SER A 728 -7.46 -30.72 -13.09
N CYS A 729 -7.58 -29.48 -13.57
CA CYS A 729 -7.18 -28.25 -12.87
C CYS A 729 -7.89 -28.10 -11.51
N LYS A 730 -7.12 -27.77 -10.47
CA LYS A 730 -7.63 -27.48 -9.12
C LYS A 730 -7.71 -25.98 -8.88
N ILE A 731 -8.85 -25.51 -8.39
CA ILE A 731 -9.10 -24.08 -8.14
C ILE A 731 -9.43 -23.81 -6.67
N TYR A 732 -9.02 -22.65 -6.16
CA TYR A 732 -9.44 -22.14 -4.85
C TYR A 732 -10.15 -20.81 -5.05
N ILE A 733 -11.42 -20.72 -4.65
CA ILE A 733 -12.17 -19.46 -4.67
C ILE A 733 -11.90 -18.71 -3.35
N VAL A 734 -11.46 -17.46 -3.44
CA VAL A 734 -11.18 -16.63 -2.27
C VAL A 734 -12.48 -16.39 -1.49
N GLY A 735 -12.45 -16.72 -0.19
CA GLY A 735 -13.63 -16.69 0.67
C GLY A 735 -14.64 -17.80 0.35
N GLY A 736 -14.16 -18.98 -0.05
CA GLY A 736 -14.97 -20.19 -0.20
C GLY A 736 -15.81 -20.27 -1.47
N VAL A 737 -16.22 -21.49 -1.81
CA VAL A 737 -17.17 -21.77 -2.91
C VAL A 737 -18.61 -21.71 -2.43
N GLU A 738 -18.83 -22.12 -1.18
CA GLU A 738 -20.09 -21.98 -0.44
C GLU A 738 -20.50 -20.49 -0.45
N ASN A 739 -19.66 -19.58 0.09
CA ASN A 739 -19.87 -18.13 0.09
C ASN A 739 -19.57 -17.46 -1.29
N PHE A 740 -19.50 -18.22 -2.40
CA PHE A 740 -19.61 -17.71 -3.77
C PHE A 740 -21.07 -17.76 -4.27
N GLY A 741 -21.89 -18.63 -3.68
CA GLY A 741 -23.32 -18.76 -3.99
C GLY A 741 -23.59 -19.49 -5.30
N LEU A 742 -22.88 -20.60 -5.58
CA LEU A 742 -23.18 -21.46 -6.73
C LEU A 742 -24.59 -22.09 -6.61
N ASP A 743 -25.03 -22.46 -5.40
CA ASP A 743 -26.40 -22.90 -5.15
C ASP A 743 -27.45 -21.87 -5.59
N LYS A 744 -27.18 -20.56 -5.39
CA LYS A 744 -28.07 -19.50 -5.89
C LYS A 744 -28.07 -19.42 -7.42
N ILE A 745 -26.93 -19.67 -8.08
CA ILE A 745 -26.87 -19.76 -9.54
C ILE A 745 -27.70 -20.96 -10.05
N MET A 746 -27.70 -22.07 -9.32
CA MET A 746 -28.57 -23.23 -9.60
C MET A 746 -30.05 -22.91 -9.36
N ASP A 747 -30.42 -22.33 -8.21
CA ASP A 747 -31.79 -21.95 -7.87
C ASP A 747 -32.37 -20.93 -8.89
N LEU A 748 -31.56 -19.97 -9.34
CA LEU A 748 -31.92 -19.04 -10.42
C LEU A 748 -32.12 -19.75 -11.77
N TRP A 749 -31.30 -20.76 -12.08
CA TRP A 749 -31.47 -21.58 -13.28
C TRP A 749 -32.71 -22.47 -13.23
N VAL A 750 -33.03 -23.04 -12.06
CA VAL A 750 -34.27 -23.76 -11.80
C VAL A 750 -35.46 -22.82 -12.00
N LEU A 751 -35.45 -21.63 -11.41
CA LEU A 751 -36.49 -20.61 -11.59
C LEU A 751 -36.69 -20.17 -13.06
N MET A 752 -35.64 -20.26 -13.89
CA MET A 752 -35.71 -20.02 -15.33
C MET A 752 -36.36 -21.17 -16.12
N GLN A 753 -36.42 -22.40 -15.58
CA GLN A 753 -37.06 -23.53 -16.27
C GLN A 753 -38.60 -23.41 -16.27
N PRO A 754 -39.28 -23.90 -17.33
CA PRO A 754 -40.73 -23.99 -17.39
C PRO A 754 -41.34 -24.73 -16.18
N GLU A 755 -42.54 -24.31 -15.79
CA GLU A 755 -43.33 -24.91 -14.70
C GLU A 755 -43.41 -26.44 -14.79
N ASP A 756 -43.75 -26.95 -15.97
CA ASP A 756 -43.95 -28.38 -16.22
C ASP A 756 -42.64 -29.15 -16.12
N LYS A 757 -41.54 -28.56 -16.61
CA LYS A 757 -40.20 -29.13 -16.50
C LYS A 757 -39.75 -29.21 -15.04
N ARG A 758 -39.94 -28.13 -14.25
CA ARG A 758 -39.64 -28.13 -12.81
C ARG A 758 -40.40 -29.22 -12.05
N LYS A 759 -41.69 -29.42 -12.38
CA LYS A 759 -42.55 -30.46 -11.77
C LYS A 759 -42.12 -31.87 -12.18
N ASN A 760 -41.84 -32.10 -13.47
CA ASN A 760 -41.44 -33.41 -14.00
C ASN A 760 -40.04 -33.85 -13.54
N GLU A 761 -39.09 -32.91 -13.45
CA GLU A 761 -37.71 -33.18 -13.02
C GLU A 761 -37.51 -33.01 -11.49
N SER A 762 -38.59 -32.75 -10.74
CA SER A 762 -38.57 -32.55 -9.27
C SER A 762 -37.56 -31.52 -8.77
N LEU A 763 -37.34 -30.45 -9.55
CA LEU A 763 -36.33 -29.43 -9.27
C LEU A 763 -36.77 -28.50 -8.13
N LEU A 764 -36.28 -28.79 -6.93
CA LEU A 764 -36.48 -27.96 -5.73
C LEU A 764 -35.54 -26.75 -5.73
N ILE A 765 -36.07 -25.60 -5.30
CA ILE A 765 -35.31 -24.38 -5.01
C ILE A 765 -35.01 -24.35 -3.51
N LYS A 766 -33.73 -24.22 -3.15
CA LYS A 766 -33.27 -24.17 -1.74
C LYS A 766 -33.59 -22.81 -1.10
N ASP A 767 -33.18 -21.74 -1.77
CA ASP A 767 -33.27 -20.36 -1.29
C ASP A 767 -34.74 -19.92 -1.13
N TYR A 768 -35.14 -19.60 0.12
CA TYR A 768 -36.50 -19.20 0.46
C TYR A 768 -36.96 -17.92 -0.27
N PHE A 769 -36.05 -16.97 -0.48
CA PHE A 769 -36.32 -15.71 -1.14
C PHE A 769 -36.56 -15.95 -2.65
N ILE A 770 -35.68 -16.70 -3.34
CA ILE A 770 -35.88 -17.08 -4.75
C ILE A 770 -37.16 -17.91 -4.90
N ARG A 771 -37.41 -18.87 -4.01
CA ARG A 771 -38.63 -19.70 -3.97
C ARG A 771 -39.91 -18.88 -3.82
N THR A 772 -39.84 -17.70 -3.19
CA THR A 772 -41.00 -16.80 -3.07
C THR A 772 -41.46 -16.24 -4.43
N PHE A 773 -40.58 -16.13 -5.42
CA PHE A 773 -40.93 -15.70 -6.77
C PHE A 773 -41.63 -16.78 -7.62
N CYS A 774 -41.66 -18.04 -7.17
CA CYS A 774 -42.45 -19.10 -7.81
C CYS A 774 -43.97 -18.95 -7.64
N LYS A 775 -44.43 -18.04 -6.76
CA LYS A 775 -45.86 -17.73 -6.61
C LYS A 775 -46.31 -16.91 -7.83
N GLU A 776 -47.41 -17.29 -8.50
CA GLU A 776 -47.89 -16.67 -9.75
C GLU A 776 -47.89 -15.12 -9.71
N LYS A 777 -48.35 -14.54 -8.60
CA LYS A 777 -48.42 -13.09 -8.35
C LYS A 777 -47.06 -12.38 -8.37
N MET A 778 -45.95 -13.11 -8.28
CA MET A 778 -44.59 -12.58 -8.25
C MET A 778 -43.85 -12.72 -9.59
N GLY A 779 -44.46 -13.33 -10.62
CA GLY A 779 -43.94 -13.29 -12.00
C GLY A 779 -42.67 -14.11 -12.30
N GLY A 780 -42.26 -15.04 -11.43
CA GLY A 780 -41.15 -15.96 -11.67
C GLY A 780 -39.81 -15.25 -11.94
N PHE A 781 -39.00 -15.83 -12.82
CA PHE A 781 -37.69 -15.28 -13.23
C PHE A 781 -37.77 -13.83 -13.73
N ARG A 782 -38.84 -13.47 -14.47
CA ARG A 782 -39.04 -12.09 -14.95
C ARG A 782 -39.32 -11.11 -13.80
N GLY A 783 -40.12 -11.53 -12.82
CA GLY A 783 -40.40 -10.73 -11.62
C GLY A 783 -39.18 -10.58 -10.73
N LEU A 784 -38.35 -11.61 -10.59
CA LEU A 784 -37.07 -11.53 -9.87
C LEU A 784 -36.07 -10.60 -10.56
N LYS A 785 -35.99 -10.64 -11.90
CA LYS A 785 -35.20 -9.66 -12.67
C LYS A 785 -35.73 -8.22 -12.50
N GLY A 786 -37.05 -8.06 -12.44
CA GLY A 786 -37.70 -6.78 -12.09
C GLY A 786 -37.35 -6.29 -10.68
N TYR A 787 -37.34 -7.19 -9.69
CA TYR A 787 -36.88 -6.89 -8.32
C TYR A 787 -35.41 -6.47 -8.30
N ALA A 788 -34.51 -7.19 -8.98
CA ALA A 788 -33.08 -6.87 -9.02
C ALA A 788 -32.83 -5.46 -9.58
N VAL A 789 -33.50 -5.10 -10.68
CA VAL A 789 -33.41 -3.76 -11.28
C VAL A 789 -34.02 -2.67 -10.37
N ALA A 790 -35.16 -2.95 -9.71
CA ALA A 790 -35.85 -1.98 -8.85
C ALA A 790 -35.18 -1.75 -7.48
N SER A 791 -34.46 -2.76 -6.97
CA SER A 791 -33.60 -2.65 -5.78
C SER A 791 -32.18 -2.20 -6.10
N GLU A 792 -31.78 -2.22 -7.38
CA GLU A 792 -30.41 -2.06 -7.88
C GLU A 792 -29.41 -3.06 -7.28
N ASP A 793 -29.86 -4.29 -7.00
CA ASP A 793 -29.02 -5.41 -6.58
C ASP A 793 -28.16 -5.90 -7.75
N ARG A 794 -26.94 -5.33 -7.82
CA ARG A 794 -25.93 -5.66 -8.83
C ARG A 794 -25.39 -7.09 -8.70
N GLU A 795 -25.48 -7.73 -7.53
CA GLU A 795 -24.99 -9.10 -7.38
C GLU A 795 -26.02 -10.12 -7.90
N LEU A 796 -27.30 -9.89 -7.61
CA LEU A 796 -28.39 -10.64 -8.20
C LEU A 796 -28.47 -10.42 -9.73
N GLU A 797 -28.32 -9.18 -10.21
CA GLU A 797 -28.23 -8.86 -11.64
C GLU A 797 -27.04 -9.58 -12.32
N ALA A 798 -25.88 -9.62 -11.66
CA ALA A 798 -24.71 -10.38 -12.09
C ALA A 798 -24.98 -11.89 -12.18
N LYS A 799 -25.58 -12.49 -11.14
CA LYS A 799 -25.93 -13.92 -11.09
C LYS A 799 -26.99 -14.30 -12.14
N LEU A 800 -28.01 -13.47 -12.33
CA LEU A 800 -28.99 -13.59 -13.42
C LEU A 800 -28.32 -13.56 -14.79
N THR A 801 -27.37 -12.65 -15.01
CA THR A 801 -26.61 -12.54 -16.27
C THR A 801 -25.76 -13.80 -16.56
N VAL A 802 -25.18 -14.44 -15.53
CA VAL A 802 -24.49 -15.73 -15.68
C VAL A 802 -25.44 -16.83 -16.13
N VAL A 803 -26.62 -16.93 -15.50
CA VAL A 803 -27.65 -17.92 -15.85
C VAL A 803 -28.17 -17.71 -17.28
N GLU A 804 -28.42 -16.47 -17.70
CA GLU A 804 -28.82 -16.15 -19.08
C GLU A 804 -27.71 -16.47 -20.11
N LYS A 805 -26.44 -16.22 -19.77
CA LYS A 805 -25.27 -16.45 -20.65
C LYS A 805 -24.97 -17.94 -20.89
N TYR A 806 -24.95 -18.76 -19.84
CA TYR A 806 -24.53 -20.17 -19.94
C TYR A 806 -25.71 -21.15 -20.03
N ASN A 807 -26.90 -20.76 -19.55
CA ASN A 807 -28.18 -21.45 -19.68
C ASN A 807 -28.08 -22.98 -19.52
N LYS A 808 -28.07 -23.76 -20.62
CA LYS A 808 -28.05 -25.23 -20.57
C LYS A 808 -26.83 -25.82 -19.88
N ARG A 809 -25.69 -25.11 -19.84
CA ARG A 809 -24.44 -25.57 -19.18
C ARG A 809 -24.39 -25.31 -17.67
N ILE A 810 -25.34 -24.57 -17.08
CA ILE A 810 -25.24 -24.18 -15.66
C ILE A 810 -25.07 -25.39 -14.70
N PRO A 811 -25.84 -26.49 -14.80
CA PRO A 811 -25.66 -27.66 -13.93
C PRO A 811 -24.26 -28.30 -14.07
N GLU A 812 -23.86 -28.60 -15.32
CA GLU A 812 -22.54 -29.13 -15.71
C GLU A 812 -21.38 -28.30 -15.13
N LEU A 813 -21.50 -26.97 -15.20
CA LEU A 813 -20.46 -26.05 -14.77
C LEU A 813 -20.41 -25.88 -13.25
N VAL A 814 -21.56 -25.87 -12.55
CA VAL A 814 -21.59 -25.78 -11.09
C VAL A 814 -21.06 -27.05 -10.44
N GLU A 815 -21.49 -28.23 -10.93
CA GLU A 815 -20.98 -29.53 -10.48
C GLU A 815 -19.46 -29.62 -10.68
N ARG A 816 -18.95 -29.29 -11.87
CA ARG A 816 -17.51 -29.27 -12.15
C ARG A 816 -16.74 -28.29 -11.27
N ILE A 817 -17.25 -27.07 -11.05
CA ILE A 817 -16.55 -26.08 -10.21
C ILE A 817 -16.48 -26.57 -8.77
N ASN A 818 -17.53 -27.22 -8.24
CA ASN A 818 -17.51 -27.87 -6.93
C ASN A 818 -16.48 -29.01 -6.87
N ASP A 819 -16.46 -29.93 -7.84
CA ASP A 819 -15.52 -31.05 -7.92
C ASP A 819 -14.04 -30.61 -7.92
N ARG A 820 -13.74 -29.49 -8.59
CA ARG A 820 -12.37 -28.97 -8.72
C ARG A 820 -11.98 -28.03 -7.57
N ALA A 821 -12.94 -27.58 -6.77
CA ALA A 821 -12.71 -26.67 -5.67
C ALA A 821 -11.88 -27.30 -4.55
N GLN A 822 -10.84 -26.60 -4.11
CA GLN A 822 -10.06 -26.97 -2.94
C GLN A 822 -10.48 -26.10 -1.75
N LYS A 823 -10.49 -26.66 -0.53
CA LYS A 823 -10.74 -25.89 0.71
C LYS A 823 -9.53 -25.09 1.20
N SER A 824 -8.34 -25.31 0.63
CA SER A 824 -7.09 -24.60 0.98
C SER A 824 -6.36 -24.13 -0.29
N PRO A 825 -5.81 -22.89 -0.31
CA PRO A 825 -5.09 -22.36 -1.46
C PRO A 825 -3.79 -23.12 -1.78
N VAL A 826 -3.20 -23.84 -0.82
CA VAL A 826 -1.93 -24.58 -1.00
C VAL A 826 -2.07 -25.75 -1.98
N TYR A 827 -3.26 -26.37 -2.04
CA TYR A 827 -3.55 -27.52 -2.90
C TYR A 827 -4.18 -27.15 -4.25
N ALA A 828 -4.52 -25.88 -4.47
CA ALA A 828 -5.00 -25.40 -5.75
C ALA A 828 -3.84 -25.07 -6.70
N ASP A 829 -4.15 -25.06 -7.99
CA ASP A 829 -3.23 -24.64 -9.05
C ASP A 829 -3.45 -23.17 -9.39
N PHE A 830 -4.69 -22.67 -9.23
CA PHE A 830 -5.04 -21.25 -9.34
C PHE A 830 -5.97 -20.79 -8.21
N ILE A 831 -5.71 -19.59 -7.70
CA ILE A 831 -6.57 -18.85 -6.78
C ILE A 831 -7.43 -17.88 -7.59
N LEU A 832 -8.74 -17.90 -7.40
CA LEU A 832 -9.70 -17.07 -8.15
C LEU A 832 -10.50 -16.20 -7.18
N GLY A 833 -10.63 -14.90 -7.43
CA GLY A 833 -11.41 -14.04 -6.55
C GLY A 833 -11.62 -12.63 -7.03
N THR A 834 -12.54 -11.91 -6.39
CA THR A 834 -12.66 -10.47 -6.59
C THR A 834 -11.68 -9.71 -5.71
N VAL A 835 -11.27 -8.51 -6.15
CA VAL A 835 -10.39 -7.62 -5.38
C VAL A 835 -10.92 -7.34 -3.96
N HIS A 836 -12.25 -7.28 -3.80
CA HIS A 836 -12.91 -7.06 -2.51
C HIS A 836 -12.66 -8.20 -1.50
N LYS A 837 -12.70 -9.46 -1.95
CA LYS A 837 -12.37 -10.63 -1.12
C LYS A 837 -10.86 -10.88 -1.02
N ALA A 838 -10.07 -10.45 -2.01
CA ALA A 838 -8.61 -10.58 -2.01
C ALA A 838 -7.88 -9.49 -1.20
N LYS A 839 -8.58 -8.47 -0.69
CA LYS A 839 -8.00 -7.44 0.17
C LYS A 839 -7.54 -8.04 1.50
N GLY A 840 -6.33 -7.70 1.92
CA GLY A 840 -5.65 -8.30 3.07
C GLY A 840 -4.83 -9.55 2.75
N LEU A 841 -5.11 -10.22 1.62
CA LEU A 841 -4.26 -11.29 1.08
C LEU A 841 -3.10 -10.71 0.23
N GLU A 842 -2.18 -11.59 -0.16
CA GLU A 842 -0.99 -11.34 -0.98
C GLU A 842 -0.65 -12.62 -1.75
N PHE A 843 -0.10 -12.52 -2.97
CA PHE A 843 0.20 -13.67 -3.83
C PHE A 843 1.51 -13.47 -4.61
N ASP A 844 2.25 -14.55 -4.87
CA ASP A 844 3.51 -14.48 -5.62
C ASP A 844 3.31 -13.91 -7.03
N THR A 845 2.34 -14.47 -7.76
CA THR A 845 1.95 -14.08 -9.11
C THR A 845 0.50 -13.63 -9.12
N VAL A 846 0.24 -12.42 -9.61
CA VAL A 846 -1.11 -11.89 -9.82
C VAL A 846 -1.38 -11.66 -11.30
N VAL A 847 -2.54 -12.12 -11.75
CA VAL A 847 -3.14 -11.79 -13.04
C VAL A 847 -4.34 -10.89 -12.77
N VAL A 848 -4.39 -9.72 -13.41
CA VAL A 848 -5.57 -8.84 -13.35
C VAL A 848 -6.44 -9.13 -14.58
N THR A 849 -7.76 -9.28 -14.43
CA THR A 849 -8.67 -9.43 -15.58
C THR A 849 -9.04 -8.09 -16.21
N ASP A 850 -9.54 -8.09 -17.45
CA ASP A 850 -9.86 -6.85 -18.19
C ASP A 850 -11.30 -6.35 -17.93
N ASP A 851 -11.82 -6.53 -16.71
CA ASP A 851 -13.16 -6.11 -16.26
C ASP A 851 -13.16 -4.83 -15.41
N PHE A 852 -12.03 -4.12 -15.36
CA PHE A 852 -11.85 -2.81 -14.72
C PHE A 852 -12.11 -1.65 -15.70
N MET A 853 -12.02 -0.40 -15.22
CA MET A 853 -12.26 0.80 -16.03
C MET A 853 -11.27 0.93 -17.21
N LYS A 854 -11.78 0.81 -18.43
CA LYS A 854 -10.99 0.83 -19.67
C LYS A 854 -10.67 2.25 -20.14
N VAL A 855 -9.38 2.54 -20.34
CA VAL A 855 -8.91 3.75 -21.04
C VAL A 855 -8.98 3.50 -22.55
N PRO A 856 -9.65 4.37 -23.35
CA PRO A 856 -10.07 4.02 -24.71
C PRO A 856 -8.92 3.91 -25.73
N CYS A 857 -7.80 4.62 -25.53
CA CYS A 857 -6.60 4.49 -26.36
C CYS A 857 -5.36 5.08 -25.65
N ALA A 858 -4.19 4.91 -26.27
CA ALA A 858 -2.92 5.43 -25.77
C ALA A 858 -2.78 6.97 -25.88
N ARG A 859 -1.91 7.57 -25.06
CA ARG A 859 -1.72 9.03 -24.92
C ARG A 859 -1.57 9.80 -26.22
N HIS A 860 -0.78 9.27 -27.16
CA HIS A 860 -0.52 9.90 -28.46
C HIS A 860 -1.76 9.90 -29.38
N ASN A 861 -2.72 9.00 -29.13
CA ASN A 861 -3.99 8.91 -29.86
C ASN A 861 -5.16 9.60 -29.13
N LEU A 862 -5.08 9.89 -27.83
CA LEU A 862 -6.18 10.52 -27.06
C LEU A 862 -6.62 11.89 -27.62
N GLN A 863 -5.68 12.69 -28.16
CA GLN A 863 -6.01 13.98 -28.80
C GLN A 863 -6.94 13.81 -30.02
N ARG A 864 -6.99 12.61 -30.63
CA ARG A 864 -7.82 12.26 -31.78
C ARG A 864 -9.17 11.64 -31.40
N VAL A 865 -9.39 11.28 -30.13
CA VAL A 865 -10.62 10.64 -29.63
C VAL A 865 -11.49 11.60 -28.82
N GLY A 866 -10.87 12.55 -28.10
CA GLY A 866 -11.57 13.53 -27.27
C GLY A 866 -12.19 12.95 -25.99
N GLY A 867 -12.77 13.83 -25.18
CA GLY A 867 -13.68 13.51 -24.07
C GLY A 867 -13.11 12.82 -22.81
N PHE A 868 -12.08 11.98 -22.91
CA PHE A 868 -11.60 11.21 -21.75
C PHE A 868 -10.83 12.07 -20.74
N ASN A 869 -11.44 12.30 -19.57
CA ASN A 869 -10.83 12.91 -18.40
C ASN A 869 -10.82 11.90 -17.25
N ALA A 870 -9.63 11.52 -16.75
CA ALA A 870 -9.49 10.58 -15.64
C ALA A 870 -10.18 11.06 -14.35
N ALA A 871 -10.36 12.38 -14.17
CA ALA A 871 -11.08 12.95 -13.02
C ALA A 871 -12.62 12.84 -13.11
N ASN A 872 -13.18 12.31 -14.21
CA ASN A 872 -14.59 11.96 -14.31
C ASN A 872 -14.87 10.53 -13.82
N VAL A 873 -13.82 9.71 -13.60
CA VAL A 873 -13.94 8.33 -13.10
C VAL A 873 -13.97 8.35 -11.57
N PRO A 874 -14.87 7.61 -10.89
CA PRO A 874 -14.89 7.52 -9.44
C PRO A 874 -13.57 7.02 -8.85
N ASP A 875 -13.16 7.66 -7.76
CA ASP A 875 -11.88 7.44 -7.10
C ASP A 875 -11.68 5.98 -6.61
N ASP A 876 -12.79 5.29 -6.33
CA ASP A 876 -12.85 3.90 -5.88
C ASP A 876 -12.46 2.87 -6.96
N GLU A 877 -12.73 3.15 -8.24
CA GLU A 877 -12.33 2.24 -9.33
C GLU A 877 -10.80 2.29 -9.56
N TRP A 878 -10.19 3.46 -9.34
CA TRP A 878 -8.73 3.58 -9.27
C TRP A 878 -8.14 2.90 -8.03
N ASN A 879 -8.81 2.99 -6.87
CA ASN A 879 -8.42 2.27 -5.66
C ASN A 879 -8.49 0.74 -5.87
N LEU A 880 -9.54 0.23 -6.51
CA LEU A 880 -9.67 -1.21 -6.81
C LEU A 880 -8.56 -1.73 -7.72
N LEU A 881 -8.22 -0.98 -8.77
CA LEU A 881 -7.09 -1.35 -9.63
C LEU A 881 -5.75 -1.31 -8.89
N TYR A 882 -5.54 -0.31 -8.03
CA TYR A 882 -4.35 -0.20 -7.17
C TYR A 882 -4.26 -1.35 -6.14
N VAL A 883 -5.37 -1.72 -5.48
CA VAL A 883 -5.43 -2.88 -4.56
C VAL A 883 -5.06 -4.17 -5.30
N ALA A 884 -5.62 -4.40 -6.50
CA ALA A 884 -5.34 -5.58 -7.32
C ALA A 884 -3.86 -5.72 -7.67
N ILE A 885 -3.28 -4.66 -8.25
CA ILE A 885 -1.88 -4.60 -8.66
C ILE A 885 -0.93 -4.80 -7.46
N THR A 886 -1.24 -4.18 -6.33
CA THR A 886 -0.44 -4.30 -5.10
C THR A 886 -0.64 -5.60 -4.32
N ARG A 887 -1.41 -6.57 -4.83
CA ARG A 887 -1.44 -7.94 -4.26
C ARG A 887 -0.22 -8.78 -4.64
N ALA A 888 0.45 -8.45 -5.75
CA ALA A 888 1.60 -9.19 -6.27
C ALA A 888 2.83 -9.07 -5.37
N LYS A 889 3.66 -10.11 -5.35
CA LYS A 889 5.02 -10.08 -4.76
C LYS A 889 6.11 -10.13 -5.84
N ARG A 890 6.14 -11.21 -6.62
CA ARG A 890 7.17 -11.52 -7.64
C ARG A 890 6.72 -11.14 -9.06
N ALA A 891 5.47 -11.40 -9.44
CA ALA A 891 5.01 -11.21 -10.81
C ALA A 891 3.61 -10.60 -10.91
N LEU A 892 3.43 -9.72 -11.90
CA LEU A 892 2.16 -9.07 -12.23
C LEU A 892 1.88 -9.17 -13.74
N TYR A 893 0.92 -10.00 -14.13
CA TYR A 893 0.44 -10.06 -15.52
C TYR A 893 -0.61 -8.96 -15.75
N ILE A 894 -0.18 -7.90 -16.43
CA ILE A 894 -1.00 -6.75 -16.78
C ILE A 894 -1.93 -7.03 -17.98
N THR A 895 -3.00 -6.23 -18.12
CA THR A 895 -3.89 -6.26 -19.29
C THR A 895 -3.58 -5.14 -20.28
N LYS A 896 -4.22 -5.19 -21.46
CA LYS A 896 -4.20 -4.09 -22.43
C LYS A 896 -4.81 -2.80 -21.85
N THR A 897 -5.80 -2.88 -20.95
CA THR A 897 -6.30 -1.71 -20.20
C THR A 897 -5.22 -1.09 -19.31
N ILE A 898 -4.47 -1.90 -18.55
CA ILE A 898 -3.37 -1.39 -17.72
C ILE A 898 -2.26 -0.80 -18.60
N SER A 899 -1.93 -1.44 -19.73
CA SER A 899 -1.01 -0.91 -20.73
C SER A 899 -1.46 0.46 -21.26
N ASN A 900 -2.74 0.63 -21.61
CA ASN A 900 -3.29 1.93 -22.01
C ASN A 900 -3.15 2.99 -20.89
N ILE A 901 -3.42 2.65 -19.63
CA ILE A 901 -3.23 3.54 -18.47
C ILE A 901 -1.75 3.94 -18.33
N LEU A 902 -0.82 3.01 -18.51
CA LEU A 902 0.62 3.30 -18.47
C LEU A 902 1.05 4.23 -19.61
N THR A 903 0.57 4.03 -20.84
CA THR A 903 0.82 4.99 -21.94
C THR A 903 0.21 6.36 -21.65
N PHE A 904 -0.94 6.46 -20.98
CA PHE A 904 -1.49 7.73 -20.49
C PHE A 904 -0.53 8.45 -19.53
N THR A 905 0.19 7.71 -18.68
CA THR A 905 1.24 8.29 -17.83
C THR A 905 2.49 8.72 -18.61
N GLY A 906 2.68 8.22 -19.83
CA GLY A 906 3.88 8.44 -20.67
C GLY A 906 4.83 7.25 -20.74
N GLU A 907 4.42 6.08 -20.21
CA GLU A 907 5.20 4.84 -20.26
C GLU A 907 4.92 4.04 -21.53
N TYR A 908 5.96 3.46 -22.12
CA TYR A 908 5.87 2.66 -23.34
C TYR A 908 6.77 1.40 -23.33
N PHE A 909 7.52 1.15 -22.25
CA PHE A 909 8.50 0.07 -22.11
C PHE A 909 9.52 0.06 -23.26
N LEU A 910 10.12 1.23 -23.53
CA LEU A 910 11.16 1.38 -24.56
C LEU A 910 12.54 1.16 -23.94
N ARG A 911 13.38 0.36 -24.60
CA ARG A 911 14.79 0.16 -24.28
C ARG A 911 15.67 0.69 -25.41
N SER A 912 16.76 1.36 -25.07
CA SER A 912 17.77 1.79 -26.03
C SER A 912 18.75 0.68 -26.41
N GLY A 913 19.16 0.69 -27.69
CA GLY A 913 20.23 -0.14 -28.21
C GLY A 913 20.99 0.59 -29.31
N LEU A 914 22.25 0.19 -29.53
CA LEU A 914 23.06 0.66 -30.66
C LEU A 914 22.44 0.13 -31.96
N THR A 915 22.11 1.01 -32.89
CA THR A 915 21.44 0.65 -34.15
C THR A 915 22.31 -0.28 -35.00
N SER A 916 23.63 -0.09 -34.98
CA SER A 916 24.60 -0.99 -35.63
C SER A 916 24.47 -2.44 -35.15
N THR A 917 24.29 -2.66 -33.84
CA THR A 917 24.09 -4.00 -33.26
C THR A 917 22.74 -4.62 -33.64
N LEU A 918 21.73 -3.81 -33.96
CA LEU A 918 20.44 -4.28 -34.46
C LEU A 918 20.51 -4.63 -35.96
N LEU A 919 21.01 -3.71 -36.78
CA LEU A 919 21.17 -3.91 -38.23
C LEU A 919 22.16 -5.03 -38.58
N SER A 920 23.15 -5.31 -37.72
CA SER A 920 24.03 -6.48 -37.87
C SER A 920 23.33 -7.83 -37.69
N LYS A 921 22.11 -7.86 -37.14
CA LYS A 921 21.28 -9.07 -36.97
C LYS A 921 20.19 -9.18 -38.02
N ASP A 922 19.60 -8.06 -38.43
CA ASP A 922 18.66 -7.95 -39.54
C ASP A 922 18.89 -6.60 -40.25
N PRO A 923 19.43 -6.58 -41.48
CA PRO A 923 19.71 -5.34 -42.23
C PRO A 923 18.44 -4.72 -42.86
N SER A 924 17.28 -5.36 -42.73
CA SER A 924 15.99 -5.00 -43.35
C SER A 924 14.94 -4.49 -42.37
N LEU A 925 15.31 -4.27 -41.10
CA LEU A 925 14.43 -3.85 -40.00
C LEU A 925 13.45 -2.72 -40.38
N VAL A 926 12.16 -3.03 -40.23
CA VAL A 926 11.02 -2.10 -40.37
C VAL A 926 10.52 -1.69 -38.98
N CYS A 927 9.91 -0.51 -38.86
CA CYS A 927 9.24 -0.09 -37.65
C CYS A 927 8.14 -1.08 -37.23
N SER A 928 8.10 -1.46 -35.94
CA SER A 928 7.16 -2.45 -35.41
C SER A 928 5.71 -1.96 -35.21
N ILE A 929 5.42 -0.71 -35.56
CA ILE A 929 4.07 -0.12 -35.40
C ILE A 929 3.17 -0.48 -36.59
N LYS A 930 1.98 -1.01 -36.30
CA LYS A 930 0.96 -1.36 -37.30
C LYS A 930 0.67 -0.16 -38.23
N GLY A 931 0.94 -0.32 -39.53
CA GLY A 931 0.72 0.74 -40.53
C GLY A 931 1.84 1.78 -40.60
N CYS A 932 3.03 1.50 -40.05
CA CYS A 932 4.25 2.25 -40.31
C CYS A 932 5.08 1.53 -41.37
N GLU A 933 5.40 2.21 -42.47
CA GLU A 933 6.22 1.68 -43.57
C GLU A 933 7.69 2.17 -43.49
N ASN A 934 8.04 2.93 -42.45
CA ASN A 934 9.39 3.46 -42.27
C ASN A 934 10.37 2.36 -41.84
N HIS A 935 11.47 2.23 -42.56
CA HIS A 935 12.63 1.42 -42.20
C HIS A 935 13.48 2.07 -41.09
N ILE A 936 14.31 1.27 -40.42
CA ILE A 936 15.35 1.74 -39.50
C ILE A 936 16.63 1.98 -40.31
N THR A 937 17.12 3.22 -40.36
CA THR A 937 18.34 3.56 -41.12
C THR A 937 19.60 3.45 -40.26
N ALA A 938 20.75 3.21 -40.89
CA ALA A 938 22.04 3.12 -40.21
C ALA A 938 22.54 4.48 -39.66
N ASP A 939 21.95 5.60 -40.11
CA ASP A 939 22.36 6.97 -39.77
C ASP A 939 21.91 7.43 -38.38
N ALA A 940 21.08 6.66 -37.69
CA ALA A 940 20.67 6.92 -36.30
C ALA A 940 21.53 6.06 -35.36
N VAL A 941 22.34 6.68 -34.50
CA VAL A 941 23.29 5.95 -33.65
C VAL A 941 22.60 5.03 -32.62
N LEU A 942 21.49 5.51 -32.05
CA LEU A 942 20.65 4.76 -31.13
C LEU A 942 19.26 4.53 -31.72
N SER A 943 18.72 3.35 -31.45
CA SER A 943 17.33 2.99 -31.73
C SER A 943 16.61 2.63 -30.43
N LEU A 944 15.35 3.03 -30.32
CA LEU A 944 14.48 2.60 -29.23
C LEU A 944 13.64 1.40 -29.68
N SER A 945 13.74 0.32 -28.92
CA SER A 945 12.96 -0.90 -29.11
C SER A 945 11.88 -0.98 -28.04
N LYS A 946 10.62 -1.09 -28.44
CA LYS A 946 9.54 -1.45 -27.53
C LYS A 946 9.74 -2.90 -27.09
N LEU A 947 9.74 -3.13 -25.78
CA LEU A 947 9.86 -4.48 -25.22
C LEU A 947 8.55 -5.26 -25.42
N PRO A 948 8.63 -6.59 -25.62
CA PRO A 948 7.44 -7.43 -25.74
C PRO A 948 6.65 -7.45 -24.44
N ILE A 949 5.32 -7.41 -24.54
CA ILE A 949 4.39 -7.48 -23.41
C ILE A 949 3.42 -8.63 -23.66
N ARG A 950 3.43 -9.63 -22.78
CA ARG A 950 2.55 -10.80 -22.92
C ARG A 950 1.31 -10.65 -22.05
N TYR A 951 0.16 -10.39 -22.68
CA TYR A 951 -1.14 -10.41 -22.03
C TYR A 951 -1.69 -11.86 -21.97
N MET A 952 -2.71 -12.09 -21.14
CA MET A 952 -3.40 -13.39 -21.06
C MET A 952 -3.91 -13.89 -22.43
N GLU A 953 -4.55 -13.03 -23.20
CA GLU A 953 -5.15 -13.44 -24.50
C GLU A 953 -4.18 -13.27 -25.66
N SER A 954 -3.43 -12.17 -25.69
CA SER A 954 -2.63 -11.71 -26.84
C SER A 954 -1.20 -11.36 -26.46
N VAL A 955 -0.30 -11.32 -27.45
CA VAL A 955 1.10 -10.92 -27.26
C VAL A 955 1.37 -9.66 -28.07
N ASP A 956 1.85 -8.62 -27.38
CA ASP A 956 2.49 -7.47 -28.00
C ASP A 956 3.94 -7.86 -28.29
N ALA A 957 4.29 -8.07 -29.56
CA ALA A 957 5.61 -8.57 -29.94
C ALA A 957 6.75 -7.56 -29.67
N GLY A 958 6.42 -6.29 -29.41
CA GLY A 958 7.41 -5.22 -29.31
C GLY A 958 8.10 -4.98 -30.65
N GLY A 959 9.38 -4.61 -30.61
CA GLY A 959 10.24 -4.39 -31.78
C GLY A 959 10.78 -2.96 -31.88
N VAL A 960 11.60 -2.72 -32.91
CA VAL A 960 12.29 -1.43 -33.11
C VAL A 960 11.31 -0.36 -33.61
N LEU A 961 11.45 0.86 -33.12
CA LEU A 961 10.65 2.01 -33.54
C LEU A 961 11.45 2.95 -34.45
N CYS A 962 10.86 3.41 -35.55
CA CYS A 962 11.43 4.51 -36.33
C CYS A 962 11.28 5.86 -35.60
N LEU A 963 12.06 6.86 -36.04
CA LEU A 963 12.20 8.14 -35.37
C LEU A 963 10.85 8.90 -35.17
N THR A 964 9.95 8.88 -36.16
CA THR A 964 8.62 9.51 -36.03
C THR A 964 7.71 8.77 -35.06
N CYS A 965 7.76 7.44 -35.04
CA CYS A 965 7.02 6.63 -34.05
C CYS A 965 7.54 6.84 -32.62
N VAL A 966 8.83 7.15 -32.46
CA VAL A 966 9.42 7.59 -31.18
C VAL A 966 8.93 8.99 -30.80
N GLU A 967 9.02 9.98 -31.71
CA GLU A 967 8.58 11.37 -31.44
C GLU A 967 7.10 11.42 -31.02
N GLN A 968 6.23 10.70 -31.75
CA GLN A 968 4.81 10.60 -31.41
C GLN A 968 4.55 10.07 -29.99
N ARG A 969 5.43 9.22 -29.44
CA ARG A 969 5.27 8.57 -28.14
C ARG A 969 5.94 9.34 -27.00
N VAL A 970 7.24 9.58 -27.14
CA VAL A 970 8.15 10.13 -26.11
C VAL A 970 8.78 11.47 -26.50
N GLY A 971 8.21 12.15 -27.51
CA GLY A 971 8.51 13.54 -27.86
C GLY A 971 9.99 13.82 -28.05
N PRO A 972 10.58 14.74 -27.27
CA PRO A 972 11.97 15.18 -27.48
C PRO A 972 13.02 14.09 -27.30
N ALA A 973 12.67 12.92 -26.73
CA ALA A 973 13.55 11.76 -26.69
C ALA A 973 13.98 11.30 -28.11
N ALA A 974 13.13 11.51 -29.13
CA ALA A 974 13.51 11.24 -30.53
C ALA A 974 14.73 12.07 -30.97
N PHE A 975 14.86 13.29 -30.45
CA PHE A 975 15.94 14.21 -30.80
C PHE A 975 17.25 13.92 -30.07
N LEU A 976 17.30 12.91 -29.18
CA LEU A 976 18.55 12.27 -28.76
C LEU A 976 19.07 11.28 -29.83
N LEU A 977 18.17 10.68 -30.62
CA LEU A 977 18.49 9.63 -31.59
C LEU A 977 18.91 10.19 -32.96
N SER A 978 18.29 11.29 -33.40
CA SER A 978 18.54 11.93 -34.71
C SER A 978 18.16 13.42 -34.71
N PRO A 979 18.77 14.28 -35.56
CA PRO A 979 18.40 15.70 -35.67
C PRO A 979 16.93 15.95 -36.06
N PRO A 980 16.26 17.01 -35.54
CA PRO A 980 14.83 17.25 -35.77
C PRO A 980 14.41 17.33 -37.24
N GLU A 981 15.29 17.83 -38.10
CA GLU A 981 15.09 17.97 -39.54
C GLU A 981 14.90 16.59 -40.20
N ARG A 982 15.70 15.60 -39.78
CA ARG A 982 15.62 14.22 -40.27
C ARG A 982 14.39 13.49 -39.74
N VAL A 983 14.03 13.71 -38.46
CA VAL A 983 12.80 13.13 -37.90
C VAL A 983 11.58 13.62 -38.68
N ARG A 984 11.52 14.93 -38.95
CA ARG A 984 10.41 15.59 -39.66
C ARG A 984 10.36 15.31 -41.17
N SER A 985 11.46 14.85 -41.79
CA SER A 985 11.45 14.42 -43.19
C SER A 985 10.91 13.00 -43.41
N MET A 986 10.77 12.19 -42.34
CA MET A 986 10.16 10.86 -42.44
C MET A 986 8.63 10.94 -42.40
N THR A 987 7.95 9.91 -42.90
CA THR A 987 6.48 9.87 -42.84
C THR A 987 5.98 9.69 -41.40
N TYR A 988 4.92 10.42 -41.03
CA TYR A 988 4.26 10.25 -39.74
C TYR A 988 3.18 9.16 -39.82
N THR A 989 3.25 8.17 -38.94
CA THR A 989 2.29 7.08 -38.89
C THR A 989 0.93 7.58 -38.41
N ASN A 990 -0.13 7.25 -39.16
CA ASN A 990 -1.51 7.47 -38.76
C ASN A 990 -2.13 6.17 -38.27
N GLU A 991 -1.87 5.86 -37.00
CA GLU A 991 -2.36 4.65 -36.35
C GLU A 991 -3.90 4.61 -36.36
N ARG A 992 -4.46 3.48 -36.80
CA ARG A 992 -5.89 3.19 -36.64
C ARG A 992 -6.15 2.91 -35.17
N ILE A 993 -7.02 3.70 -34.56
CA ILE A 993 -7.33 3.61 -33.13
C ILE A 993 -8.22 2.39 -32.91
N GLU A 994 -7.68 1.33 -32.28
CA GLU A 994 -8.44 0.17 -31.81
C GLU A 994 -9.32 0.56 -30.61
N LEU A 995 -10.40 1.29 -30.90
CA LEU A 995 -11.41 1.69 -29.92
C LEU A 995 -12.18 0.46 -29.39
N PRO A 996 -12.59 0.44 -28.11
CA PRO A 996 -13.56 -0.55 -27.60
C PRO A 996 -14.83 -0.55 -28.48
N ILE A 997 -15.39 -1.73 -28.76
CA ILE A 997 -16.47 -1.90 -29.76
C ILE A 997 -17.66 -0.96 -29.51
N ASN A 998 -18.06 -0.76 -28.25
CA ASN A 998 -19.11 0.18 -27.87
C ASN A 998 -18.77 1.65 -28.16
N VAL A 999 -17.51 2.04 -28.01
CA VAL A 999 -17.02 3.39 -28.33
C VAL A 999 -16.85 3.56 -29.85
N ALA A 1000 -16.39 2.52 -30.55
CA ALA A 1000 -16.32 2.49 -32.01
C ALA A 1000 -17.71 2.63 -32.65
N MET A 1001 -18.71 1.90 -32.12
CA MET A 1001 -20.10 2.00 -32.57
C MET A 1001 -20.70 3.39 -32.30
N LEU A 1002 -20.46 3.97 -31.12
CA LEU A 1002 -20.89 5.34 -30.80
C LEU A 1002 -20.26 6.39 -31.74
N LEU A 1003 -18.97 6.24 -32.06
CA LEU A 1003 -18.26 7.11 -33.02
C LEU A 1003 -18.54 6.78 -34.50
N SER A 1004 -19.35 5.75 -34.79
CA SER A 1004 -19.93 5.50 -36.13
C SER A 1004 -21.41 5.88 -36.22
N LEU A 1005 -21.99 6.40 -35.14
CA LEU A 1005 -23.36 6.92 -35.03
C LEU A 1005 -23.40 8.45 -34.83
N LEU A 1006 -22.23 9.08 -34.89
CA LEU A 1006 -21.97 10.53 -34.81
C LEU A 1006 -21.27 10.99 -36.10
#